data_AF-A0A932V7K6-F1
#
_entry.id   AF-A0A932V7K6-F1
#
_cell.length_a   1.000
_cell.length_b   1.000
_cell.length_c   1.000
_cell.angle_alpha   90.00
_cell.angle_beta   90.00
_cell.angle_gamma   90.00
#
_symmetry.space_group_name_H-M   'P 1'
#
loop_
_entity.id
_entity.type
_entity.pdbx_description
1 polymer ?
#
loop_
_entity_poly.entity_id
_entity_poly.type
_entity_poly.pdbx_seq_one_letter_code
_entity_poly.pdbx_strand_id
1 'polypeptide(L)'
;MRSFSRLVILATVAVLCAVAPRAFAQEDVGPDDASPEGSGTDLFLGSASATIPIVAPPGAAGITPRIVIHYRSSYVDDISARTQGHTAGLGWMLDWGPIILREASTSNLKLQLAGTTYPLVLIDGSQNIYHTKDESFLKLQYFPSGDYWILTSKDGTQHRLGYNAESRANGISGAYKYLVDQTSTTSGVAIRYAYVKQTATLSSGQTYDQAVYIDSIAYAYQGGSAIGDLRQVQFFRAARADWTDPGGTTPSYVDKQRLDAIEVRVGGALVRRYQLAFDYSNDRDGSYNWGGGVAGDLTLRSVTTIGADGTSTLPPRTFTYTNNRLGTATNGLGGSVTYTYEHLATTPLNVAWTGTEWAPSTASGNVVGFIFPGSVANTTPVYKACMRLHQQCDFYALEGGGFWYCYNIGACDDYGGSQNLDQFSLSSILGYCPANLPGTIPMYSVCTQPTYYCYVSDATQSWQCTSQVTGCIDWAIGNVPDQWGLSSFLTYAYVSAIDRYRVVSKAVNDGRGTTSTTTYSYTDIALSSDGTEFRGHGQVRASDPLGHFVDTWFKQDDAFKSRPYHVQIRRNDGALMQEIAHTWTAATPYAGATFASLTRTDVSECDGLSACRQSARTFEYDAYGNPTRVYSYGDLAVSADERDRRLEWVVDATAWIHRPSHSVQYDAAGALVRERWLSFDGGAWGTLGGRGLATRVEE
;
A
#
# COMPACT_ATOMS: atom_id res chain seq x y z
N MET A 1 -38.38 3.97 -1.62
CA MET A 1 -37.87 2.92 -2.54
C MET A 1 -36.95 3.46 -3.64
N ARG A 2 -37.25 4.56 -4.35
CA ARG A 2 -36.32 5.13 -5.38
C ARG A 2 -35.07 5.86 -4.84
N SER A 3 -35.04 6.21 -3.55
CA SER A 3 -33.88 6.85 -2.90
C SER A 3 -32.82 5.85 -2.40
N PHE A 4 -33.20 4.57 -2.23
CA PHE A 4 -32.29 3.48 -1.81
C PHE A 4 -31.31 3.12 -2.94
N SER A 5 -31.76 3.19 -4.20
CA SER A 5 -30.93 2.85 -5.36
C SER A 5 -29.77 3.85 -5.58
N ARG A 6 -29.89 5.13 -5.22
CA ARG A 6 -28.81 6.11 -5.45
C ARG A 6 -27.65 6.00 -4.44
N LEU A 7 -27.94 5.63 -3.19
CA LEU A 7 -26.91 5.48 -2.15
C LEU A 7 -26.11 4.19 -2.33
N VAL A 8 -26.79 3.11 -2.73
CA VAL A 8 -26.14 1.83 -3.07
C VAL A 8 -25.25 1.98 -4.31
N ILE A 9 -25.69 2.72 -5.35
CA ILE A 9 -24.89 2.97 -6.57
C ILE A 9 -23.59 3.73 -6.27
N LEU A 10 -23.55 4.68 -5.32
CA LEU A 10 -22.30 5.37 -4.94
C LEU A 10 -21.28 4.41 -4.28
N ALA A 11 -21.74 3.44 -3.50
CA ALA A 11 -20.87 2.41 -2.92
C ALA A 11 -20.43 1.37 -3.99
N THR A 12 -21.29 1.02 -4.94
CA THR A 12 -20.94 0.10 -6.05
C THR A 12 -19.91 0.72 -7.00
N VAL A 13 -19.97 2.03 -7.26
CA VAL A 13 -18.98 2.75 -8.10
C VAL A 13 -17.60 2.79 -7.45
N ALA A 14 -17.52 2.90 -6.11
CA ALA A 14 -16.24 2.88 -5.40
C ALA A 14 -15.56 1.49 -5.40
N VAL A 15 -16.34 0.39 -5.36
CA VAL A 15 -15.82 -0.99 -5.39
C VAL A 15 -15.46 -1.44 -6.81
N LEU A 16 -16.22 -1.05 -7.84
CA LEU A 16 -15.92 -1.36 -9.24
C LEU A 16 -14.69 -0.59 -9.78
N CYS A 17 -14.42 0.62 -9.30
CA CYS A 17 -13.23 1.40 -9.67
C CYS A 17 -11.90 0.79 -9.19
N ALA A 18 -11.92 -0.19 -8.28
CA ALA A 18 -10.71 -0.82 -7.73
C ALA A 18 -10.20 -2.04 -8.52
N VAL A 19 -10.96 -2.56 -9.50
CA VAL A 19 -10.69 -3.87 -10.13
C VAL A 19 -10.26 -3.78 -11.61
N ALA A 20 -10.35 -2.62 -12.26
CA ALA A 20 -9.76 -2.44 -13.58
C ALA A 20 -8.28 -2.03 -13.47
N PRO A 21 -7.33 -2.61 -14.23
CA PRO A 21 -6.07 -1.92 -14.48
C PRO A 21 -6.44 -0.54 -15.05
N ARG A 22 -6.02 0.53 -14.37
CA ARG A 22 -6.19 1.90 -14.83
C ARG A 22 -5.46 2.06 -16.17
N ALA A 23 -6.15 1.75 -17.27
CA ALA A 23 -5.80 2.26 -18.56
C ALA A 23 -5.93 3.79 -18.47
N PHE A 24 -4.96 4.51 -19.04
CA PHE A 24 -4.89 5.96 -19.12
C PHE A 24 -6.06 6.52 -19.94
N ALA A 25 -7.27 6.51 -19.38
CA ALA A 25 -8.42 7.23 -19.89
C ALA A 25 -8.66 8.45 -19.00
N GLN A 26 -8.50 9.63 -19.60
CA GLN A 26 -8.84 10.92 -19.05
C GLN A 26 -10.37 10.99 -18.86
N GLU A 27 -10.86 10.87 -17.62
CA GLU A 27 -12.17 11.40 -17.28
C GLU A 27 -12.03 12.91 -17.05
N ASP A 28 -12.74 13.70 -17.86
CA ASP A 28 -12.88 15.14 -17.67
C ASP A 28 -13.59 15.42 -16.33
N VAL A 29 -12.85 15.96 -15.38
CA VAL A 29 -13.40 16.42 -14.09
C VAL A 29 -13.99 17.82 -14.28
N GLY A 30 -15.33 17.90 -14.25
CA GLY A 30 -16.06 19.18 -14.22
C GLY A 30 -15.89 19.93 -12.89
N PRO A 31 -16.15 21.25 -12.83
CA PRO A 31 -15.74 22.08 -11.69
C PRO A 31 -16.74 22.18 -10.52
N ASP A 32 -17.89 21.49 -10.52
CA ASP A 32 -18.97 21.75 -9.56
C ASP A 32 -19.52 20.48 -8.87
N ASP A 33 -18.72 19.85 -7.98
CA ASP A 33 -19.28 18.95 -6.98
C ASP A 33 -19.02 19.47 -5.55
N ALA A 34 -20.11 19.58 -4.78
CA ALA A 34 -20.14 20.15 -3.44
C ALA A 34 -19.66 19.15 -2.36
N SER A 35 -19.28 17.94 -2.76
CA SER A 35 -18.56 16.96 -1.95
C SER A 35 -17.04 17.21 -2.05
N PRO A 36 -16.22 16.97 -1.01
CA PRO A 36 -14.77 17.03 -1.15
C PRO A 36 -14.26 15.86 -2.00
N GLU A 37 -14.40 15.99 -3.32
CA GLU A 37 -13.93 15.02 -4.30
C GLU A 37 -12.45 14.70 -4.10
N GLY A 38 -12.10 13.42 -4.27
CA GLY A 38 -10.72 12.94 -4.16
C GLY A 38 -10.27 12.50 -2.76
N SER A 39 -11.13 12.57 -1.73
CA SER A 39 -10.84 12.09 -0.38
C SER A 39 -11.50 10.72 -0.09
N GLY A 40 -10.68 9.70 0.22
CA GLY A 40 -11.12 8.31 0.37
C GLY A 40 -10.38 7.53 1.45
N THR A 41 -10.84 6.30 1.70
CA THR A 41 -10.14 5.34 2.56
C THR A 41 -9.68 4.17 1.70
N ASP A 42 -8.40 3.85 1.73
CA ASP A 42 -7.88 2.57 1.22
C ASP A 42 -8.21 1.50 2.25
N LEU A 43 -9.17 0.64 1.95
CA LEU A 43 -9.64 -0.38 2.90
C LEU A 43 -8.53 -1.37 3.23
N PHE A 44 -7.77 -1.84 2.25
CA PHE A 44 -6.72 -2.84 2.46
C PHE A 44 -5.64 -2.33 3.41
N LEU A 45 -5.17 -1.09 3.22
CA LEU A 45 -4.15 -0.49 4.07
C LEU A 45 -4.74 0.18 5.33
N GLY A 46 -6.05 0.40 5.38
CA GLY A 46 -6.70 1.23 6.40
C GLY A 46 -6.29 2.70 6.32
N SER A 47 -5.80 3.18 5.17
CA SER A 47 -5.18 4.51 5.08
C SER A 47 -6.13 5.58 4.55
N ALA A 48 -6.01 6.81 5.05
CA ALA A 48 -6.73 7.96 4.49
C ALA A 48 -6.02 8.47 3.23
N SER A 49 -6.80 8.97 2.29
CA SER A 49 -6.31 9.57 1.05
C SER A 49 -7.03 10.87 0.74
N ALA A 50 -6.35 11.77 0.05
CA ALA A 50 -6.91 12.99 -0.53
C ALA A 50 -6.18 13.31 -1.83
N THR A 51 -6.83 14.00 -2.78
CA THR A 51 -6.18 14.41 -4.03
C THR A 51 -6.54 15.83 -4.42
N ILE A 52 -5.57 16.55 -4.95
CA ILE A 52 -5.71 17.88 -5.51
C ILE A 52 -5.22 17.80 -6.97
N PRO A 53 -6.14 17.62 -7.93
CA PRO A 53 -5.76 17.61 -9.34
C PRO A 53 -5.40 19.03 -9.79
N ILE A 54 -4.32 19.14 -10.56
CA ILE A 54 -3.96 20.37 -11.25
C ILE A 54 -4.57 20.29 -12.65
N VAL A 55 -5.55 21.16 -12.90
CA VAL A 55 -6.29 21.15 -14.16
C VAL A 55 -5.46 21.85 -15.23
N ALA A 56 -4.93 21.06 -16.15
CA ALA A 56 -4.20 21.54 -17.32
C ALA A 56 -5.14 21.59 -18.56
N PRO A 57 -5.04 22.62 -19.42
CA PRO A 57 -5.71 22.63 -20.71
C PRO A 57 -5.45 21.37 -21.54
N PRO A 58 -6.40 20.94 -22.39
CA PRO A 58 -6.15 19.82 -23.29
C PRO A 58 -4.92 20.05 -24.18
N GLY A 59 -4.07 19.03 -24.29
CA GLY A 59 -2.97 19.00 -25.24
C GLY A 59 -3.40 18.59 -26.65
N ALA A 60 -2.43 18.37 -27.53
CA ALA A 60 -2.65 17.89 -28.89
C ALA A 60 -2.63 16.35 -28.94
N ALA A 61 -3.31 15.75 -29.91
CA ALA A 61 -3.36 14.29 -30.11
C ALA A 61 -3.72 13.47 -28.86
N GLY A 62 -4.57 14.03 -27.98
CA GLY A 62 -5.07 13.33 -26.80
C GLY A 62 -4.06 13.17 -25.65
N ILE A 63 -2.89 13.82 -25.71
CA ILE A 63 -1.91 13.78 -24.61
C ILE A 63 -1.87 15.10 -23.84
N THR A 64 -2.17 15.04 -22.55
CA THR A 64 -2.13 16.14 -21.59
C THR A 64 -1.37 15.68 -20.34
N PRO A 65 -0.50 16.49 -19.73
CA PRO A 65 0.18 16.09 -18.50
C PRO A 65 -0.83 15.88 -17.37
N ARG A 66 -0.74 14.74 -16.70
CA ARG A 66 -1.49 14.47 -15.46
C ARG A 66 -0.65 14.90 -14.27
N ILE A 67 -1.09 15.93 -13.56
CA ILE A 67 -0.39 16.48 -12.40
C ILE A 67 -1.33 16.44 -11.20
N VAL A 68 -0.92 15.77 -10.13
CA VAL A 68 -1.74 15.57 -8.94
C VAL A 68 -0.90 15.70 -7.69
N ILE A 69 -1.38 16.49 -6.72
CA ILE A 69 -0.88 16.44 -5.35
C ILE A 69 -1.78 15.47 -4.60
N HIS A 70 -1.23 14.37 -4.08
CA HIS A 70 -2.02 13.34 -3.41
C HIS A 70 -1.49 13.07 -2.00
N TYR A 71 -2.42 12.87 -1.07
CA TYR A 71 -2.16 12.50 0.31
C TYR A 71 -2.38 11.00 0.49
N ARG A 72 -1.52 10.35 1.27
CA ARG A 72 -1.78 9.03 1.87
C ARG A 72 -1.26 8.99 3.30
N SER A 73 -2.09 8.58 4.25
CA SER A 73 -1.64 8.43 5.64
C SER A 73 -0.63 7.31 5.81
N SER A 74 -0.72 6.26 4.98
CA SER A 74 0.24 5.14 4.99
C SER A 74 1.67 5.59 4.70
N TYR A 75 1.87 6.63 3.88
CA TYR A 75 3.20 7.19 3.64
C TYR A 75 3.81 7.76 4.93
N VAL A 76 2.99 8.31 5.83
CA VAL A 76 3.45 8.80 7.14
C VAL A 76 3.89 7.63 8.04
N ASP A 77 3.23 6.48 7.92
CA ASP A 77 3.55 5.26 8.66
C ASP A 77 4.78 4.52 8.09
N ASP A 78 4.99 4.57 6.77
CA ASP A 78 6.06 3.82 6.09
C ASP A 78 7.44 4.50 6.19
N ILE A 79 7.51 5.75 6.67
CA ILE A 79 8.76 6.48 6.86
C ILE A 79 9.01 6.72 8.35
N SER A 80 10.27 6.67 8.77
CA SER A 80 10.61 6.98 10.16
C SER A 80 10.23 8.42 10.50
N ALA A 81 9.96 8.70 11.78
CA ALA A 81 9.77 10.07 12.26
C ALA A 81 10.98 10.99 11.96
N ARG A 82 12.14 10.37 11.73
CA ARG A 82 13.40 11.01 11.36
C ARG A 82 13.70 11.04 9.86
N THR A 83 12.72 10.72 9.03
CA THR A 83 12.82 10.83 7.57
C THR A 83 12.00 12.03 7.12
N GLN A 84 12.60 12.94 6.36
CA GLN A 84 11.94 14.16 5.89
C GLN A 84 10.72 13.84 5.03
N GLY A 85 9.61 14.56 5.25
CA GLY A 85 8.45 14.54 4.34
C GLY A 85 8.77 15.18 2.98
N HIS A 86 7.95 14.90 1.97
CA HIS A 86 8.11 15.41 0.61
C HIS A 86 8.00 16.96 0.53
N THR A 87 8.41 17.55 -0.60
CA THR A 87 8.27 18.99 -0.89
C THR A 87 6.83 19.53 -0.85
N ALA A 88 5.84 18.64 -0.90
CA ALA A 88 4.42 18.94 -0.83
C ALA A 88 3.85 18.78 0.60
N GLY A 89 4.71 18.47 1.58
CA GLY A 89 4.36 18.25 2.98
C GLY A 89 4.32 16.77 3.37
N LEU A 90 4.34 16.51 4.67
CA LEU A 90 4.24 15.18 5.25
C LEU A 90 2.95 14.47 4.82
N GLY A 91 3.10 13.25 4.29
CA GLY A 91 2.00 12.44 3.75
C GLY A 91 1.49 12.88 2.37
N TRP A 92 1.90 14.05 1.88
CA TRP A 92 1.56 14.57 0.55
C TRP A 92 2.69 14.32 -0.44
N MET A 93 2.35 13.96 -1.68
CA MET A 93 3.30 13.79 -2.77
C MET A 93 2.82 14.52 -4.01
N LEU A 94 3.74 15.18 -4.72
CA LEU A 94 3.48 15.71 -6.06
C LEU A 94 3.81 14.61 -7.07
N ASP A 95 2.85 14.27 -7.93
CA ASP A 95 3.01 13.32 -9.02
C ASP A 95 2.76 14.01 -10.35
N TRP A 96 3.73 13.89 -11.26
CA TRP A 96 3.70 14.49 -12.60
C TRP A 96 4.14 13.52 -13.71
N GLY A 97 4.50 12.28 -13.36
CA GLY A 97 5.04 11.32 -14.31
C GLY A 97 5.95 10.27 -13.66
N PRO A 98 6.45 9.31 -14.46
CA PRO A 98 7.27 8.22 -13.96
C PRO A 98 8.64 8.70 -13.45
N ILE A 99 9.13 8.02 -12.42
CA ILE A 99 10.47 8.20 -11.85
C ILE A 99 11.09 6.81 -11.61
N ILE A 100 12.35 6.61 -12.03
CA ILE A 100 13.12 5.43 -11.65
C ILE A 100 14.02 5.78 -10.46
N LEU A 101 13.91 5.00 -9.40
CA LEU A 101 14.76 5.06 -8.22
C LEU A 101 15.73 3.89 -8.22
N ARG A 102 16.98 4.17 -7.84
CA ARG A 102 18.00 3.15 -7.57
C ARG A 102 18.37 3.23 -6.08
N GLU A 103 18.19 2.12 -5.37
CA GLU A 103 18.58 2.02 -3.97
C GLU A 103 20.10 1.95 -3.82
N ALA A 104 20.67 2.80 -2.96
CA ALA A 104 22.12 2.94 -2.83
C ALA A 104 22.82 1.69 -2.27
N SER A 105 22.16 0.94 -1.37
CA SER A 105 22.76 -0.22 -0.69
C SER A 105 22.63 -1.54 -1.47
N THR A 106 21.51 -1.73 -2.16
CA THR A 106 21.16 -2.99 -2.85
C THR A 106 21.29 -2.89 -4.36
N SER A 107 21.38 -1.67 -4.91
CA SER A 107 21.20 -1.39 -6.34
C SER A 107 19.84 -1.84 -6.90
N ASN A 108 18.87 -2.14 -6.04
CA ASN A 108 17.51 -2.47 -6.47
C ASN A 108 16.88 -1.28 -7.19
N LEU A 109 16.11 -1.58 -8.22
CA LEU A 109 15.44 -0.58 -9.03
C LEU A 109 13.94 -0.59 -8.76
N LYS A 110 13.36 0.61 -8.64
CA LYS A 110 11.93 0.81 -8.42
C LYS A 110 11.41 1.86 -9.40
N LEU A 111 10.22 1.62 -9.95
CA LEU A 111 9.44 2.61 -10.70
C LEU A 111 8.42 3.25 -9.77
N GLN A 112 8.42 4.57 -9.66
CA GLN A 112 7.30 5.33 -9.11
C GLN A 112 6.44 5.84 -10.26
N LEU A 113 5.15 5.49 -10.25
CA LEU A 113 4.19 5.90 -11.27
C LEU A 113 2.79 5.96 -10.67
N ALA A 114 2.06 7.07 -10.89
CA ALA A 114 0.67 7.23 -10.48
C ALA A 114 0.43 7.03 -8.96
N GLY A 115 1.40 7.44 -8.13
CA GLY A 115 1.38 7.24 -6.68
C GLY A 115 1.63 5.80 -6.22
N THR A 116 2.09 4.91 -7.09
CA THR A 116 2.45 3.52 -6.76
C THR A 116 3.93 3.29 -7.00
N THR A 117 4.55 2.47 -6.16
CA THR A 117 5.96 2.06 -6.31
C THR A 117 6.01 0.59 -6.74
N TYR A 118 6.68 0.32 -7.85
CA TYR A 118 6.82 -1.00 -8.44
C TYR A 118 8.29 -1.44 -8.37
N PRO A 119 8.62 -2.54 -7.67
CA PRO A 119 9.92 -3.19 -7.82
C PRO A 119 10.12 -3.62 -9.27
N LEU A 120 11.32 -3.44 -9.81
CA LEU A 120 11.67 -3.81 -11.17
C LEU A 120 12.53 -5.08 -11.20
N VAL A 121 12.29 -5.92 -12.21
CA VAL A 121 13.00 -7.18 -12.46
C VAL A 121 13.62 -7.12 -13.84
N LEU A 122 14.89 -7.49 -13.96
CA LEU A 122 15.59 -7.59 -15.24
C LEU A 122 15.13 -8.86 -15.97
N ILE A 123 14.59 -8.70 -17.18
CA ILE A 123 14.04 -9.80 -17.99
C ILE A 123 14.95 -10.14 -19.16
N ASP A 124 15.57 -9.15 -19.80
CA ASP A 124 16.55 -9.35 -20.87
C ASP A 124 17.82 -8.57 -20.56
N GLY A 125 18.88 -9.28 -20.14
CA GLY A 125 20.17 -8.70 -19.83
C GLY A 125 20.97 -8.23 -21.05
N SER A 126 20.65 -8.72 -22.25
CA SER A 126 21.33 -8.29 -23.48
C SER A 126 20.82 -6.92 -23.97
N GLN A 127 19.53 -6.66 -23.78
CA GLN A 127 18.88 -5.41 -24.17
C GLN A 127 18.65 -4.45 -23.00
N ASN A 128 18.96 -4.88 -21.77
CA ASN A 128 18.64 -4.20 -20.51
C ASN A 128 17.14 -3.88 -20.37
N ILE A 129 16.29 -4.87 -20.63
CA ILE A 129 14.83 -4.74 -20.50
C ILE A 129 14.39 -5.20 -19.11
N TYR A 130 13.55 -4.39 -18.48
CA TYR A 130 12.98 -4.59 -17.17
C TYR A 130 11.45 -4.54 -17.23
N HIS A 131 10.84 -5.28 -16.31
CA HIS A 131 9.40 -5.31 -16.06
C HIS A 131 9.12 -5.08 -14.57
N THR A 132 7.87 -4.81 -14.22
CA THR A 132 7.45 -4.73 -12.82
C THR A 132 7.33 -6.14 -12.21
N LYS A 133 7.77 -6.33 -10.95
CA LYS A 133 7.65 -7.62 -10.24
C LYS A 133 6.19 -8.09 -10.18
N ASP A 134 5.30 -7.19 -9.78
CA ASP A 134 3.86 -7.37 -9.98
C ASP A 134 3.55 -6.86 -11.39
N GLU A 135 3.42 -7.78 -12.35
CA GLU A 135 3.47 -7.49 -13.77
C GLU A 135 2.31 -6.57 -14.21
N SER A 136 2.67 -5.46 -14.86
CA SER A 136 1.76 -4.43 -15.37
C SER A 136 1.84 -4.27 -16.88
N PHE A 137 2.71 -5.04 -17.52
CA PHE A 137 3.10 -5.02 -18.93
C PHE A 137 3.59 -3.66 -19.41
N LEU A 138 4.22 -2.91 -18.51
CA LEU A 138 5.07 -1.77 -18.85
C LEU A 138 6.43 -2.32 -19.28
N LYS A 139 6.91 -1.88 -20.45
CA LYS A 139 8.25 -2.23 -20.94
C LYS A 139 9.22 -1.13 -20.55
N LEU A 140 10.22 -1.45 -19.74
CA LEU A 140 11.28 -0.50 -19.37
C LEU A 140 12.59 -0.95 -20.01
N GLN A 141 13.34 -0.01 -20.59
CA GLN A 141 14.65 -0.29 -21.16
C GLN A 141 15.67 0.73 -20.65
N TYR A 142 16.80 0.23 -20.16
CA TYR A 142 17.95 1.05 -19.79
C TYR A 142 18.94 1.16 -20.96
N PHE A 143 19.47 2.35 -21.19
CA PHE A 143 20.47 2.63 -22.23
C PHE A 143 21.79 3.03 -21.57
N PRO A 144 22.73 2.11 -21.33
CA PRO A 144 23.94 2.38 -20.56
C PRO A 144 24.85 3.44 -21.17
N SER A 145 24.92 3.52 -22.51
CA SER A 145 25.81 4.47 -23.21
C SER A 145 25.41 5.93 -23.02
N GLY A 146 24.13 6.21 -22.81
CA GLY A 146 23.61 7.55 -22.53
C GLY A 146 23.14 7.75 -21.09
N ASP A 147 23.17 6.69 -20.28
CA ASP A 147 22.69 6.64 -18.90
C ASP A 147 21.25 7.20 -18.74
N TYR A 148 20.31 6.58 -19.44
CA TYR A 148 18.90 6.98 -19.42
C TYR A 148 17.97 5.77 -19.60
N TRP A 149 16.68 5.99 -19.32
CA TRP A 149 15.64 4.97 -19.43
C TRP A 149 14.57 5.37 -20.44
N ILE A 150 13.94 4.37 -21.06
CA ILE A 150 12.66 4.51 -21.76
C ILE A 150 11.67 3.56 -21.13
N LEU A 151 10.55 4.10 -20.65
CA LEU A 151 9.36 3.34 -20.28
C LEU A 151 8.36 3.44 -21.43
N THR A 152 7.85 2.31 -21.92
CA THR A 152 6.84 2.25 -22.98
C THR A 152 5.58 1.58 -22.42
N SER A 153 4.46 2.31 -22.44
CA SER A 153 3.14 1.75 -22.14
C SER A 153 2.62 0.95 -23.34
N LYS A 154 1.64 0.05 -23.11
CA LYS A 154 1.02 -0.77 -24.15
C LYS A 154 0.41 0.02 -25.31
N ASP A 155 0.13 1.30 -25.11
CA ASP A 155 -0.38 2.14 -26.18
C ASP A 155 0.72 2.62 -27.16
N GLY A 156 1.99 2.34 -26.88
CA GLY A 156 3.16 2.84 -27.59
C GLY A 156 3.68 4.18 -27.10
N THR A 157 3.04 4.79 -26.09
CA THR A 157 3.53 6.04 -25.51
C THR A 157 4.84 5.78 -24.78
N GLN A 158 5.85 6.57 -25.12
CA GLN A 158 7.19 6.48 -24.54
C GLN A 158 7.43 7.61 -23.56
N HIS A 159 7.92 7.27 -22.38
CA HIS A 159 8.43 8.18 -21.37
C HIS A 159 9.94 8.00 -21.30
N ARG A 160 10.69 9.02 -21.69
CA ARG A 160 12.15 9.05 -21.57
C ARG A 160 12.52 9.69 -20.24
N LEU A 161 13.43 9.05 -19.50
CA LEU A 161 13.82 9.47 -18.15
C LEU A 161 15.33 9.60 -18.01
N GLY A 162 15.78 10.70 -17.41
CA GLY A 162 17.18 10.94 -17.11
C GLY A 162 18.08 11.15 -18.33
N TYR A 163 17.51 11.41 -19.51
CA TYR A 163 18.28 11.67 -20.73
C TYR A 163 19.04 12.99 -20.65
N ASN A 164 18.40 14.01 -20.08
CA ASN A 164 19.05 15.29 -19.79
C ASN A 164 19.71 15.22 -18.41
N ALA A 165 20.88 15.86 -18.24
CA ALA A 165 21.58 15.90 -16.96
C ALA A 165 20.69 16.45 -15.82
N GLU A 166 19.88 17.47 -16.08
CA GLU A 166 18.93 18.06 -15.11
C GLU A 166 17.83 17.09 -14.67
N SER A 167 17.46 16.11 -15.52
CA SER A 167 16.45 15.09 -15.23
C SER A 167 17.02 13.86 -14.51
N ARG A 168 18.26 13.92 -14.04
CA ARG A 168 18.94 12.82 -13.34
C ARG A 168 19.61 13.33 -12.08
N ALA A 169 19.36 12.68 -10.94
CA ALA A 169 20.02 12.99 -9.67
C ALA A 169 21.21 12.05 -9.44
N ASN A 170 22.40 12.61 -9.29
CA ASN A 170 23.65 11.87 -9.08
C ASN A 170 24.09 11.94 -7.63
N GLY A 171 24.31 10.78 -7.02
CA GLY A 171 25.01 10.66 -5.74
C GLY A 171 26.52 10.58 -5.97
N ILE A 172 27.26 10.23 -4.92
CA ILE A 172 28.72 10.05 -5.00
C ILE A 172 29.11 8.87 -5.90
N SER A 173 28.30 7.81 -5.91
CA SER A 173 28.58 6.56 -6.63
C SER A 173 27.81 6.42 -7.95
N GLY A 174 27.15 7.49 -8.41
CA GLY A 174 26.37 7.50 -9.65
C GLY A 174 24.90 7.90 -9.46
N ALA A 175 24.11 7.78 -10.52
CA ALA A 175 22.73 8.21 -10.54
C ALA A 175 21.80 7.34 -9.67
N TYR A 176 21.11 7.99 -8.73
CA TYR A 176 20.15 7.35 -7.81
C TYR A 176 18.69 7.62 -8.19
N LYS A 177 18.42 8.60 -9.05
CA LYS A 177 17.07 8.97 -9.51
C LYS A 177 17.08 9.42 -10.97
N TYR A 178 16.16 8.90 -11.78
CA TYR A 178 15.93 9.30 -13.18
C TYR A 178 14.48 9.78 -13.31
N LEU A 179 14.30 11.04 -13.65
CA LEU A 179 12.99 11.68 -13.79
C LEU A 179 12.62 11.81 -15.26
N VAL A 180 11.32 11.75 -15.58
CA VAL A 180 10.84 11.90 -16.96
C VAL A 180 11.25 13.25 -17.54
N ASP A 181 11.91 13.27 -18.70
CA ASP A 181 12.28 14.50 -19.42
C ASP A 181 11.42 14.73 -20.66
N GLN A 182 10.87 13.67 -21.25
CA GLN A 182 9.95 13.75 -22.38
C GLN A 182 8.97 12.58 -22.36
N THR A 183 7.69 12.88 -22.60
CA THR A 183 6.68 11.87 -22.95
C THR A 183 6.28 12.10 -24.40
N SER A 184 6.27 11.06 -25.23
CA SER A 184 5.90 11.16 -26.65
C SER A 184 4.98 10.02 -27.07
N THR A 185 3.93 10.38 -27.80
CA THR A 185 3.03 9.41 -28.43
C THR A 185 3.60 8.88 -29.74
N THR A 186 3.00 7.83 -30.28
CA THR A 186 3.36 7.26 -31.59
C THR A 186 3.16 8.24 -32.76
N SER A 187 2.36 9.30 -32.58
CA SER A 187 2.18 10.40 -33.55
C SER A 187 3.33 11.42 -33.55
N GLY A 188 4.26 11.33 -32.60
CA GLY A 188 5.35 12.29 -32.41
C GLY A 188 4.95 13.55 -31.61
N VAL A 189 3.73 13.61 -31.10
CA VAL A 189 3.31 14.68 -30.17
C VAL A 189 3.93 14.43 -28.80
N ALA A 190 4.49 15.46 -28.18
CA ALA A 190 5.27 15.35 -26.97
C ALA A 190 4.92 16.36 -25.85
N ILE A 191 5.17 15.91 -24.63
CA ILE A 191 5.29 16.69 -23.39
C ILE A 191 6.76 16.72 -23.01
N ARG A 192 7.28 17.88 -22.60
CA ARG A 192 8.67 18.09 -22.15
C ARG A 192 8.68 18.59 -20.72
N TYR A 193 9.65 18.10 -19.95
CA TYR A 193 9.79 18.38 -18.53
C TYR A 193 11.16 19.01 -18.27
N ALA A 194 11.17 20.11 -17.51
CA ALA A 194 12.38 20.81 -17.11
C ALA A 194 12.53 20.75 -15.60
N TYR A 195 13.77 20.71 -15.13
CA TYR A 195 14.12 20.52 -13.72
C TYR A 195 15.18 21.52 -13.27
N VAL A 196 15.25 21.74 -11.96
CA VAL A 196 16.30 22.49 -11.29
C VAL A 196 16.92 21.63 -10.19
N LYS A 197 18.24 21.63 -10.09
CA LYS A 197 19.00 20.88 -9.10
C LYS A 197 19.42 21.72 -7.90
N GLN A 198 19.47 21.05 -6.76
CA GLN A 198 20.19 21.49 -5.58
C GLN A 198 21.42 20.60 -5.40
N THR A 199 22.61 21.18 -5.55
CA THR A 199 23.89 20.46 -5.37
C THR A 199 24.48 20.74 -3.98
N ALA A 200 25.17 19.75 -3.42
CA ALA A 200 25.93 19.89 -2.18
C ALA A 200 27.34 19.31 -2.34
N THR A 201 28.26 19.76 -1.49
CA THR A 201 29.67 19.34 -1.50
C THR A 201 30.04 18.80 -0.13
N LEU A 202 30.62 17.59 -0.10
CA LEU A 202 31.15 16.99 1.11
C LEU A 202 32.46 17.68 1.54
N SER A 203 32.87 17.48 2.79
CA SER A 203 34.18 17.94 3.28
C SER A 203 35.36 17.36 2.50
N SER A 204 35.18 16.22 1.82
CA SER A 204 36.15 15.62 0.91
C SER A 204 36.32 16.36 -0.44
N GLY A 205 35.47 17.36 -0.73
CA GLY A 205 35.41 18.08 -2.00
C GLY A 205 34.55 17.40 -3.07
N GLN A 206 33.99 16.21 -2.81
CA GLN A 206 33.09 15.55 -3.75
C GLN A 206 31.71 16.23 -3.76
N THR A 207 31.18 16.46 -4.97
CA THR A 207 29.86 17.06 -5.19
C THR A 207 28.81 16.00 -5.49
N TYR A 208 27.58 16.21 -5.05
CA TYR A 208 26.44 15.37 -5.38
C TYR A 208 25.16 16.21 -5.53
N ASP A 209 24.19 15.69 -6.27
CA ASP A 209 22.85 16.25 -6.38
C ASP A 209 22.08 15.86 -5.12
N GLN A 210 21.85 16.82 -4.23
CA GLN A 210 21.12 16.64 -2.97
C GLN A 210 19.61 16.51 -3.22
N ALA A 211 19.06 17.31 -4.13
CA ALA A 211 17.66 17.26 -4.54
C ALA A 211 17.45 17.73 -5.99
N VAL A 212 16.35 17.30 -6.60
CA VAL A 212 15.96 17.67 -7.97
C VAL A 212 14.47 18.01 -7.98
N TYR A 213 14.13 19.18 -8.52
CA TYR A 213 12.78 19.73 -8.51
C TYR A 213 12.25 19.89 -9.93
N ILE A 214 11.00 19.46 -10.17
CA ILE A 214 10.29 19.83 -11.40
C ILE A 214 10.11 21.35 -11.43
N ASP A 215 10.40 21.95 -12.58
CA ASP A 215 10.40 23.38 -12.80
C ASP A 215 9.30 23.81 -13.76
N SER A 216 9.20 23.15 -14.90
CA SER A 216 8.09 23.34 -15.82
C SER A 216 7.77 22.11 -16.65
N ILE A 217 6.52 22.05 -17.09
CA ILE A 217 6.00 21.05 -18.02
C ILE A 217 5.41 21.81 -19.20
N ALA A 218 5.96 21.60 -20.39
CA ALA A 218 5.53 22.26 -21.61
C ALA A 218 5.05 21.19 -22.61
N TYR A 219 3.88 21.37 -23.19
CA TYR A 219 3.23 20.30 -23.98
C TYR A 219 2.56 20.81 -25.25
N ALA A 220 2.05 19.86 -26.03
CA ALA A 220 1.63 20.03 -27.42
C ALA A 220 2.80 20.33 -28.38
N TYR A 221 3.97 19.70 -28.18
CA TYR A 221 5.08 19.77 -29.13
C TYR A 221 4.93 18.75 -30.25
N GLN A 222 5.36 19.09 -31.47
CA GLN A 222 5.62 18.14 -32.55
C GLN A 222 6.81 18.61 -33.38
N GLY A 223 7.75 17.71 -33.68
CA GLY A 223 8.95 18.08 -34.46
C GLY A 223 9.80 19.20 -33.86
N GLY A 224 9.73 19.40 -32.54
CA GLY A 224 10.47 20.44 -31.82
C GLY A 224 9.74 21.78 -31.67
N SER A 225 8.60 21.98 -32.35
CA SER A 225 7.80 23.21 -32.28
C SER A 225 6.47 22.98 -31.56
N ALA A 226 5.88 24.02 -30.98
CA ALA A 226 4.56 23.94 -30.37
C ALA A 226 3.44 23.92 -31.43
N ILE A 227 2.40 23.12 -31.21
CA ILE A 227 1.19 23.09 -32.02
C ILE A 227 0.24 24.19 -31.51
N GLY A 228 0.24 25.34 -32.19
CA GLY A 228 -0.49 26.53 -31.72
C GLY A 228 0.14 27.14 -30.47
N ASP A 229 -0.67 27.81 -29.64
CA ASP A 229 -0.18 28.45 -28.42
C ASP A 229 0.44 27.43 -27.46
N LEU A 230 1.63 27.74 -26.94
CA LEU A 230 2.31 26.85 -26.00
C LEU A 230 1.49 26.75 -24.71
N ARG A 231 1.22 25.51 -24.29
CA ARG A 231 0.67 25.25 -22.96
C ARG A 231 1.79 24.88 -22.00
N GLN A 232 1.77 25.48 -20.82
CA GLN A 232 2.83 25.31 -19.83
C GLN A 232 2.24 25.22 -18.42
N VAL A 233 2.83 24.35 -17.60
CA VAL A 233 2.65 24.34 -16.15
C VAL A 233 3.99 24.69 -15.52
N GLN A 234 4.02 25.67 -14.62
CA GLN A 234 5.22 26.17 -13.94
C GLN A 234 5.12 25.91 -12.44
N PHE A 235 6.22 25.49 -11.83
CA PHE A 235 6.30 25.13 -10.42
C PHE A 235 7.19 26.13 -9.68
N PHE A 236 6.58 26.89 -8.77
CA PHE A 236 7.27 27.86 -7.93
C PHE A 236 7.61 27.22 -6.59
N ARG A 237 8.74 27.63 -6.02
CA ARG A 237 9.31 27.01 -4.83
C ARG A 237 9.75 28.07 -3.82
N ALA A 238 9.72 27.68 -2.55
CA ALA A 238 10.23 28.48 -1.43
C ALA A 238 11.19 27.63 -0.58
N ALA A 239 12.06 28.27 0.19
CA ALA A 239 12.97 27.56 1.09
C ALA A 239 12.20 26.77 2.17
N ARG A 240 12.68 25.57 2.46
CA ARG A 240 12.27 24.82 3.66
C ARG A 240 13.01 25.33 4.89
N ALA A 241 12.38 25.20 6.04
CA ALA A 241 12.92 25.64 7.32
C ALA A 241 13.08 24.49 8.32
N ASP A 242 12.47 23.32 8.07
CA ASP A 242 12.47 22.15 8.95
C ASP A 242 13.80 21.38 8.96
N TRP A 243 14.65 21.59 7.95
CA TRP A 243 15.84 20.75 7.80
C TRP A 243 17.08 21.51 7.34
N THR A 244 18.00 21.74 8.27
CA THR A 244 19.37 22.14 7.97
C THR A 244 20.22 20.91 7.70
N ASP A 245 21.01 20.96 6.63
CA ASP A 245 22.01 19.92 6.38
C ASP A 245 23.17 20.22 7.34
N PRO A 246 23.52 19.32 8.27
CA PRO A 246 24.59 19.59 9.21
C PRO A 246 25.96 19.74 8.56
N GLY A 247 26.11 19.49 7.25
CA GLY A 247 27.39 19.58 6.55
C GLY A 247 28.29 18.44 6.99
N GLY A 248 28.26 17.35 6.24
CA GLY A 248 28.84 16.08 6.68
C GLY A 248 30.01 15.55 5.85
N THR A 249 30.61 14.49 6.37
CA THR A 249 31.49 13.55 5.65
C THR A 249 30.67 12.58 4.78
N THR A 250 29.34 12.55 4.90
CA THR A 250 28.43 11.65 4.18
C THR A 250 27.34 12.41 3.41
N PRO A 251 26.87 11.90 2.26
CA PRO A 251 25.77 12.51 1.50
C PRO A 251 24.45 12.54 2.27
N SER A 252 23.72 13.65 2.13
CA SER A 252 22.38 13.87 2.67
C SER A 252 21.42 14.24 1.54
N TYR A 253 20.45 13.38 1.25
CA TYR A 253 19.51 13.52 0.14
C TYR A 253 18.17 14.12 0.60
N VAL A 254 18.23 15.30 1.20
CA VAL A 254 17.07 16.02 1.75
C VAL A 254 16.66 17.18 0.85
N ASP A 255 15.36 17.47 0.84
CA ASP A 255 14.81 18.61 0.13
C ASP A 255 15.13 19.92 0.86
N LYS A 256 15.60 20.92 0.11
CA LYS A 256 15.83 22.30 0.56
C LYS A 256 14.71 23.26 0.18
N GLN A 257 13.84 22.85 -0.74
CA GLN A 257 12.73 23.65 -1.22
C GLN A 257 11.40 22.93 -1.06
N ARG A 258 10.35 23.68 -0.75
CA ARG A 258 8.95 23.23 -0.78
C ARG A 258 8.26 23.81 -2.01
N LEU A 259 7.24 23.11 -2.49
CA LEU A 259 6.35 23.64 -3.52
C LEU A 259 5.59 24.85 -2.95
N ASP A 260 5.63 26.00 -3.60
CA ASP A 260 4.95 27.22 -3.14
C ASP A 260 3.70 27.53 -3.97
N ALA A 261 3.80 27.42 -5.29
CA ALA A 261 2.68 27.61 -6.18
C ALA A 261 2.83 26.79 -7.47
N ILE A 262 1.71 26.52 -8.14
CA ILE A 262 1.68 25.96 -9.49
C ILE A 262 0.88 26.91 -10.37
N GLU A 263 1.46 27.35 -11.49
CA GLU A 263 0.78 28.16 -12.49
C GLU A 263 0.55 27.39 -13.78
N VAL A 264 -0.65 27.53 -14.33
CA VAL A 264 -1.04 26.98 -15.62
C VAL A 264 -1.19 28.13 -16.60
N ARG A 265 -0.49 28.06 -17.73
CA ARG A 265 -0.40 29.13 -18.74
C ARG A 265 -0.65 28.62 -20.14
N VAL A 266 -1.21 29.49 -20.99
CA VAL A 266 -1.39 29.27 -22.44
C VAL A 266 -0.94 30.52 -23.18
N GLY A 267 -0.05 30.38 -24.15
CA GLY A 267 0.52 31.53 -24.88
C GLY A 267 1.23 32.54 -23.96
N GLY A 268 1.71 32.09 -22.80
CA GLY A 268 2.30 32.93 -21.76
C GLY A 268 1.30 33.59 -20.79
N ALA A 269 0.01 33.65 -21.14
CA ALA A 269 -1.04 34.20 -20.27
C ALA A 269 -1.39 33.23 -19.13
N LEU A 270 -1.68 33.77 -17.94
CA LEU A 270 -2.13 32.99 -16.79
C LEU A 270 -3.55 32.47 -17.03
N VAL A 271 -3.77 31.18 -16.82
CA VAL A 271 -5.09 30.56 -16.82
C VAL A 271 -5.57 30.31 -15.40
N ARG A 272 -4.66 29.79 -14.55
CA ARG A 272 -4.97 29.43 -13.17
C ARG A 272 -3.69 29.35 -12.35
N ARG A 273 -3.75 29.77 -11.09
CA ARG A 273 -2.68 29.56 -10.11
C ARG A 273 -3.20 28.80 -8.90
N TYR A 274 -2.47 27.80 -8.45
CA TYR A 274 -2.69 27.09 -7.20
C TYR A 274 -1.66 27.60 -6.21
N GLN A 275 -2.08 28.38 -5.22
CA GLN A 275 -1.21 28.86 -4.14
C GLN A 275 -1.29 27.89 -2.98
N LEU A 276 -0.15 27.40 -2.50
CA LEU A 276 -0.06 26.47 -1.38
C LEU A 276 0.44 27.20 -0.13
N ALA A 277 -0.13 26.89 1.03
CA ALA A 277 0.33 27.41 2.32
C ALA A 277 0.73 26.26 3.24
N PHE A 278 1.81 26.46 3.99
CA PHE A 278 2.40 25.44 4.86
C PHE A 278 2.74 25.99 6.23
N ASP A 279 2.82 25.10 7.22
CA ASP A 279 3.49 25.37 8.48
C ASP A 279 4.31 24.14 8.97
N TYR A 280 4.88 24.27 10.17
CA TYR A 280 5.67 23.24 10.85
C TYR A 280 5.08 22.91 12.23
N SER A 281 3.78 23.11 12.45
CA SER A 281 3.19 22.92 13.79
C SER A 281 2.92 21.45 14.15
N ASN A 282 3.05 20.55 13.17
CA ASN A 282 2.94 19.10 13.36
C ASN A 282 4.33 18.49 13.50
N ASP A 283 4.55 17.66 14.51
CA ASP A 283 5.85 17.04 14.78
C ASP A 283 5.67 15.56 15.15
N ARG A 284 6.33 14.67 14.40
CA ARG A 284 6.34 13.22 14.68
C ARG A 284 7.32 12.83 15.78
N ASP A 285 8.36 13.63 16.04
CA ASP A 285 9.35 13.37 17.09
C ASP A 285 9.74 14.69 17.77
N GLY A 286 8.88 15.17 18.66
CA GLY A 286 9.11 16.39 19.44
C GLY A 286 10.31 16.35 20.40
N SER A 287 10.97 15.19 20.53
CA SER A 287 12.22 15.05 21.30
C SER A 287 13.46 15.35 20.46
N TYR A 288 13.31 15.43 19.14
CA TYR A 288 14.40 15.56 18.19
C TYR A 288 14.47 16.96 17.57
N ASN A 289 15.63 17.61 17.70
CA ASN A 289 15.90 18.90 17.07
C ASN A 289 16.76 18.72 15.82
N TRP A 290 16.22 19.06 14.64
CA TRP A 290 16.91 19.01 13.35
C TRP A 290 17.99 20.08 13.22
N GLY A 291 19.20 19.87 13.76
CA GLY A 291 20.44 20.55 13.36
C GLY A 291 20.42 22.08 13.12
N GLY A 292 19.47 22.84 13.67
CA GLY A 292 19.27 24.28 13.43
C GLY A 292 18.03 24.71 12.61
N GLY A 293 17.17 23.79 12.19
CA GLY A 293 15.87 24.08 11.56
C GLY A 293 14.74 24.37 12.57
N VAL A 294 13.60 24.84 12.06
CA VAL A 294 12.34 24.95 12.79
C VAL A 294 11.88 23.54 13.19
N ALA A 295 11.46 23.37 14.45
CA ALA A 295 10.89 22.10 14.92
C ALA A 295 9.61 21.75 14.16
N GLY A 296 9.36 20.45 13.97
CA GLY A 296 8.20 19.93 13.25
C GLY A 296 8.40 19.66 11.76
N ASP A 297 7.49 18.86 11.23
CA ASP A 297 7.40 18.45 9.84
C ASP A 297 6.66 19.50 8.99
N LEU A 298 7.13 19.73 7.76
CA LEU A 298 6.42 20.53 6.78
C LEU A 298 5.01 19.95 6.54
N THR A 299 3.96 20.72 6.76
CA THR A 299 2.57 20.28 6.53
C THR A 299 1.77 21.27 5.68
N LEU A 300 1.02 20.75 4.69
CA LEU A 300 0.19 21.53 3.79
C LEU A 300 -1.10 21.96 4.52
N ARG A 301 -1.32 23.27 4.66
CA ARG A 301 -2.47 23.84 5.37
C ARG A 301 -3.60 24.26 4.47
N SER A 302 -3.28 24.78 3.30
CA SER A 302 -4.31 25.15 2.35
C SER A 302 -3.80 25.17 0.92
N VAL A 303 -4.76 25.04 0.00
CA VAL A 303 -4.58 25.37 -1.41
C VAL A 303 -5.67 26.35 -1.82
N THR A 304 -5.25 27.51 -2.31
CA THR A 304 -6.13 28.55 -2.85
C THR A 304 -6.00 28.56 -4.37
N THR A 305 -7.13 28.46 -5.06
CA THR A 305 -7.14 28.61 -6.52
C THR A 305 -7.36 30.07 -6.87
N ILE A 306 -6.47 30.63 -7.68
CA ILE A 306 -6.49 32.01 -8.17
C ILE A 306 -6.80 31.98 -9.68
N GLY A 307 -7.70 32.86 -10.11
CA GLY A 307 -8.18 32.95 -11.50
C GLY A 307 -7.15 33.55 -12.47
N ALA A 308 -7.55 33.65 -13.73
CA ALA A 308 -6.73 34.17 -14.82
C ALA A 308 -6.34 35.67 -14.66
N ASP A 309 -7.13 36.43 -13.89
CA ASP A 309 -6.83 37.82 -13.53
C ASP A 309 -5.72 37.96 -12.48
N GLY A 310 -5.24 36.84 -11.92
CA GLY A 310 -4.21 36.81 -10.89
C GLY A 310 -4.64 37.33 -9.53
N THR A 311 -5.93 37.67 -9.33
CA THR A 311 -6.42 38.30 -8.10
C THR A 311 -7.70 37.66 -7.55
N SER A 312 -8.64 37.25 -8.40
CA SER A 312 -9.83 36.53 -7.99
C SER A 312 -9.48 35.16 -7.41
N THR A 313 -10.11 34.78 -6.29
CA THR A 313 -9.84 33.51 -5.62
C THR A 313 -11.11 32.70 -5.39
N LEU A 314 -10.99 31.38 -5.50
CA LEU A 314 -11.94 30.48 -4.87
C LEU A 314 -11.63 30.38 -3.37
N PRO A 315 -12.64 30.15 -2.51
CA PRO A 315 -12.40 29.85 -1.11
C PRO A 315 -11.34 28.76 -0.94
N PRO A 316 -10.40 28.91 0.01
CA PRO A 316 -9.30 27.98 0.17
C PRO A 316 -9.80 26.61 0.61
N ARG A 317 -9.24 25.56 0.00
CA ARG A 317 -9.32 24.21 0.57
C ARG A 317 -8.36 24.15 1.74
N THR A 318 -8.80 23.72 2.92
CA THR A 318 -7.95 23.69 4.12
C THR A 318 -7.79 22.28 4.67
N PHE A 319 -6.65 22.04 5.32
CA PHE A 319 -6.28 20.75 5.87
C PHE A 319 -5.83 20.89 7.33
N THR A 320 -6.40 20.05 8.19
CA THR A 320 -5.98 19.90 9.59
C THR A 320 -5.49 18.48 9.83
N TYR A 321 -4.70 18.30 10.89
CA TYR A 321 -4.01 17.05 11.15
C TYR A 321 -4.23 16.58 12.58
N THR A 322 -4.36 15.27 12.76
CA THR A 322 -4.50 14.59 14.05
C THR A 322 -3.51 13.44 14.06
N ASN A 323 -2.72 13.31 15.13
CA ASN A 323 -1.61 12.35 15.20
C ASN A 323 -0.68 12.44 13.97
N ASN A 324 -0.42 13.64 13.46
CA ASN A 324 0.40 13.90 12.26
C ASN A 324 -0.14 13.30 10.95
N ARG A 325 -1.41 12.89 10.92
CA ARG A 325 -2.12 12.39 9.74
C ARG A 325 -3.29 13.31 9.41
N LEU A 326 -3.76 13.32 8.16
CA LEU A 326 -4.84 14.20 7.72
C LEU A 326 -6.09 13.92 8.56
N GLY A 327 -6.47 14.90 9.37
CA GLY A 327 -7.62 14.84 10.27
C GLY A 327 -8.87 15.37 9.59
N THR A 328 -8.83 16.56 8.98
CA THR A 328 -9.95 17.11 8.21
C THR A 328 -9.47 17.80 6.94
N ALA A 329 -10.20 17.61 5.84
CA ALA A 329 -10.05 18.36 4.61
C ALA A 329 -11.36 19.12 4.30
N THR A 330 -11.29 20.41 4.03
CA THR A 330 -12.45 21.22 3.63
C THR A 330 -12.34 21.64 2.18
N ASN A 331 -13.49 21.79 1.49
CA ASN A 331 -13.52 22.29 0.12
C ASN A 331 -13.61 23.83 0.02
N GLY A 332 -13.64 24.53 1.16
CA GLY A 332 -13.84 25.98 1.22
C GLY A 332 -15.28 26.46 0.93
N LEU A 333 -16.17 25.57 0.51
CA LEU A 333 -17.57 25.84 0.14
C LEU A 333 -18.57 25.29 1.18
N GLY A 334 -18.08 24.99 2.38
CA GLY A 334 -18.86 24.45 3.50
C GLY A 334 -18.73 22.93 3.70
N GLY A 335 -18.34 22.18 2.66
CA GLY A 335 -18.17 20.73 2.74
C GLY A 335 -16.83 20.30 3.36
N SER A 336 -16.82 19.17 4.06
CA SER A 336 -15.61 18.62 4.67
C SER A 336 -15.59 17.09 4.74
N VAL A 337 -14.39 16.52 4.82
CA VAL A 337 -14.17 15.13 5.19
C VAL A 337 -13.30 15.10 6.44
N THR A 338 -13.73 14.36 7.46
CA THR A 338 -13.00 14.17 8.73
C THR A 338 -12.69 12.70 8.94
N TYR A 339 -11.46 12.40 9.35
CA TYR A 339 -10.96 11.06 9.63
C TYR A 339 -10.68 10.89 11.13
N THR A 340 -11.00 9.71 11.66
CA THR A 340 -10.56 9.26 12.99
C THR A 340 -9.71 8.02 12.82
N TYR A 341 -8.62 7.94 13.58
CA TYR A 341 -7.64 6.86 13.48
C TYR A 341 -7.55 6.06 14.77
N GLU A 342 -7.24 4.78 14.62
CA GLU A 342 -6.74 3.90 15.66
C GLU A 342 -5.25 3.66 15.45
N HIS A 343 -4.47 3.70 16.54
CA HIS A 343 -3.05 3.38 16.53
C HIS A 343 -2.86 1.89 16.80
N LEU A 344 -2.22 1.19 15.85
CA LEU A 344 -1.86 -0.21 15.96
C LEU A 344 -0.37 -0.32 16.21
N ALA A 345 -0.01 -0.67 17.44
CA ALA A 345 1.37 -0.90 17.84
C ALA A 345 1.52 -2.26 18.52
N THR A 346 2.47 -3.07 18.05
CA THR A 346 2.88 -4.30 18.73
C THR A 346 4.04 -4.04 19.68
N THR A 347 4.12 -4.81 20.76
CA THR A 347 5.27 -4.86 21.66
C THR A 347 6.10 -6.12 21.42
N PRO A 348 7.42 -6.07 21.67
CA PRO A 348 8.25 -7.27 21.60
C PRO A 348 7.82 -8.25 22.70
N LEU A 349 7.64 -9.51 22.31
CA LEU A 349 7.56 -10.65 23.20
C LEU A 349 8.96 -11.25 23.31
N ASN A 350 9.46 -11.33 24.53
CA ASN A 350 10.84 -11.72 24.82
C ASN A 350 10.88 -12.94 25.71
N VAL A 351 12.01 -13.64 25.63
CA VAL A 351 12.47 -14.57 26.66
C VAL A 351 13.59 -13.89 27.45
N ALA A 352 13.45 -13.85 28.78
CA ALA A 352 14.33 -13.11 29.66
C ALA A 352 14.81 -13.97 30.83
N TRP A 353 16.10 -13.85 31.16
CA TRP A 353 16.66 -14.43 32.38
C TRP A 353 16.35 -13.49 33.56
N THR A 354 15.68 -13.99 34.59
CA THR A 354 15.30 -13.20 35.78
C THR A 354 16.39 -13.18 36.87
N GLY A 355 17.48 -13.93 36.67
CA GLY A 355 18.50 -14.20 37.69
C GLY A 355 18.44 -15.64 38.17
N THR A 356 17.25 -16.25 38.17
CA THR A 356 17.01 -17.61 38.68
C THR A 356 16.36 -18.53 37.65
N GLU A 357 15.60 -17.99 36.69
CA GLU A 357 14.83 -18.74 35.70
C GLU A 357 14.78 -17.98 34.36
N TRP A 358 14.35 -18.68 33.30
CA TRP A 358 13.92 -18.05 32.05
C TRP A 358 12.42 -17.85 32.10
N ALA A 359 11.95 -16.63 31.78
CA ALA A 359 10.53 -16.32 31.77
C ALA A 359 10.13 -15.47 30.55
N PRO A 360 8.87 -15.56 30.09
CA PRO A 360 8.30 -14.61 29.15
C PRO A 360 8.32 -13.18 29.71
N SER A 361 8.61 -12.21 28.85
CA SER A 361 8.66 -10.79 29.22
C SER A 361 8.32 -9.90 28.04
N THR A 362 7.67 -8.76 28.29
CA THR A 362 7.47 -7.69 27.28
C THR A 362 8.40 -6.49 27.50
N ALA A 363 9.24 -6.52 28.55
CA ALA A 363 10.06 -5.38 28.96
C ALA A 363 11.51 -5.47 28.45
N SER A 364 12.10 -6.66 28.48
CA SER A 364 13.51 -6.89 28.14
C SER A 364 13.76 -8.37 27.85
N GLY A 365 14.90 -8.68 27.23
CA GLY A 365 15.31 -10.05 26.89
C GLY A 365 15.59 -10.23 25.40
N ASN A 366 15.68 -11.47 24.97
CA ASN A 366 15.80 -11.81 23.55
C ASN A 366 14.41 -11.85 22.91
N VAL A 367 14.22 -11.09 21.83
CA VAL A 367 12.93 -11.04 21.11
C VAL A 367 12.66 -12.39 20.44
N VAL A 368 11.49 -12.96 20.69
CA VAL A 368 11.01 -14.19 20.05
C VAL A 368 9.86 -13.94 19.08
N GLY A 369 9.22 -12.77 19.16
CA GLY A 369 8.16 -12.32 18.26
C GLY A 369 7.55 -10.99 18.72
N PHE A 370 6.50 -10.53 18.04
CA PHE A 370 5.78 -9.31 18.39
C PHE A 370 4.28 -9.57 18.55
N ILE A 371 3.68 -8.99 19.59
CA ILE A 371 2.27 -9.21 19.98
C ILE A 371 1.57 -7.88 20.26
N PHE A 372 0.24 -7.85 20.28
CA PHE A 372 -0.49 -6.63 20.66
C PHE A 372 -0.61 -6.51 22.18
N PRO A 373 -0.42 -5.32 22.77
CA PRO A 373 -0.60 -5.11 24.21
C PRO A 373 -2.07 -5.15 24.63
N GLY A 374 -2.99 -4.86 23.70
CA GLY A 374 -4.44 -4.88 23.91
C GLY A 374 -5.15 -5.82 22.93
N SER A 375 -6.40 -6.15 23.24
CA SER A 375 -7.19 -7.03 22.39
C SER A 375 -7.48 -6.34 21.05
N VAL A 376 -7.14 -7.03 19.97
CA VAL A 376 -7.52 -6.68 18.59
C VAL A 376 -8.38 -7.81 18.03
N ALA A 377 -9.24 -7.53 17.06
CA ALA A 377 -10.07 -8.56 16.45
C ALA A 377 -9.24 -9.75 15.92
N ASN A 378 -9.74 -10.98 16.10
CA ASN A 378 -9.06 -12.24 15.76
C ASN A 378 -7.71 -12.46 16.45
N THR A 379 -7.56 -12.03 17.70
CA THR A 379 -6.39 -12.33 18.52
C THR A 379 -6.74 -13.17 19.75
N THR A 380 -5.78 -13.96 20.23
CA THR A 380 -5.91 -14.79 21.44
C THR A 380 -4.95 -14.29 22.52
N PRO A 381 -5.38 -14.17 23.79
CA PRO A 381 -4.47 -13.73 24.84
C PRO A 381 -3.36 -14.76 25.08
N VAL A 382 -2.19 -14.26 25.45
CA VAL A 382 -1.07 -15.05 25.96
C VAL A 382 -0.66 -14.51 27.33
N TYR A 383 -0.37 -15.42 28.25
CA TYR A 383 -0.09 -15.16 29.64
C TYR A 383 1.32 -15.60 30.00
N LYS A 384 1.93 -14.86 30.92
CA LYS A 384 2.99 -15.35 31.78
C LYS A 384 2.29 -16.07 32.92
N ALA A 385 2.33 -17.41 32.88
CA ALA A 385 1.59 -18.27 33.80
C ALA A 385 2.55 -19.02 34.72
N CYS A 386 2.13 -19.22 35.97
CA CYS A 386 2.92 -19.98 36.91
C CYS A 386 2.85 -21.48 36.60
N MET A 387 3.98 -22.07 36.21
CA MET A 387 4.09 -23.49 35.87
C MET A 387 4.41 -24.35 37.08
N ARG A 388 5.10 -23.78 38.08
CA ARG A 388 5.46 -24.45 39.34
C ARG A 388 5.43 -23.47 40.50
N LEU A 389 4.78 -23.84 41.61
CA LEU A 389 4.83 -23.06 42.84
C LEU A 389 6.15 -23.24 43.58
N HIS A 390 6.58 -22.20 44.27
CA HIS A 390 7.70 -22.24 45.20
C HIS A 390 7.42 -23.19 46.35
N GLN A 391 8.30 -24.17 46.50
CA GLN A 391 8.30 -25.12 47.60
C GLN A 391 9.34 -24.73 48.62
N GLN A 392 8.89 -24.40 49.83
CA GLN A 392 9.76 -24.23 50.98
C GLN A 392 9.89 -25.58 51.69
N CYS A 393 11.12 -26.03 51.89
CA CYS A 393 11.43 -27.28 52.60
C CYS A 393 12.18 -26.97 53.89
N ASP A 394 11.57 -27.31 55.03
CA ASP A 394 12.17 -27.15 56.35
C ASP A 394 12.76 -28.49 56.82
N PHE A 395 14.01 -28.50 57.30
CA PHE A 395 14.65 -29.71 57.83
C PHE A 395 14.36 -29.87 59.32
N TYR A 396 13.74 -31.00 59.67
CA TYR A 396 13.50 -31.38 61.06
C TYR A 396 14.55 -32.39 61.50
N ALA A 397 15.53 -31.92 62.28
CA ALA A 397 16.56 -32.77 62.87
C ALA A 397 15.98 -33.57 64.06
N LEU A 398 16.10 -34.89 63.99
CA LEU A 398 15.82 -35.80 65.11
C LEU A 398 17.10 -36.51 65.52
N GLU A 399 17.22 -36.89 66.80
CA GLU A 399 18.32 -37.74 67.28
C GLU A 399 18.28 -39.09 66.53
N GLY A 400 19.23 -39.31 65.63
CA GLY A 400 19.32 -40.50 64.76
C GLY A 400 19.11 -40.24 63.26
N GLY A 401 18.82 -39.00 62.84
CA GLY A 401 18.65 -38.60 61.44
C GLY A 401 17.41 -37.73 61.24
N GLY A 402 17.50 -36.67 60.45
CA GLY A 402 16.38 -35.74 60.18
C GLY A 402 15.65 -36.00 58.86
N PHE A 403 14.48 -35.38 58.70
CA PHE A 403 13.68 -35.43 57.46
C PHE A 403 13.32 -34.03 56.97
N TRP A 404 13.12 -33.88 55.66
CA TRP A 404 12.67 -32.63 55.03
C TRP A 404 11.14 -32.63 54.90
N TYR A 405 10.49 -31.54 55.31
CA TYR A 405 9.07 -31.30 55.11
C TYR A 405 8.88 -30.11 54.18
N CYS A 406 8.30 -30.34 53.01
CA CYS A 406 8.12 -29.32 51.98
C CYS A 406 6.64 -28.90 51.86
N TYR A 407 6.39 -27.59 51.75
CA TYR A 407 5.06 -27.02 51.51
C TYR A 407 5.11 -25.85 50.52
N ASN A 408 4.03 -25.64 49.77
CA ASN A 408 3.92 -24.54 48.81
C ASN A 408 3.66 -23.22 49.55
N ILE A 409 4.40 -22.16 49.23
CA ILE A 409 4.23 -20.85 49.90
C ILE A 409 3.47 -19.80 49.07
N GLY A 410 2.78 -20.22 48.00
CA GLY A 410 1.93 -19.34 47.18
C GLY A 410 2.69 -18.35 46.28
N ALA A 411 4.02 -18.41 46.24
CA ALA A 411 4.84 -17.73 45.23
C ALA A 411 5.11 -18.68 44.04
N CYS A 412 5.42 -18.13 42.87
CA CYS A 412 5.80 -18.93 41.72
C CYS A 412 7.31 -19.15 41.67
N ASP A 413 7.73 -20.38 41.35
CA ASP A 413 9.11 -20.77 41.11
C ASP A 413 9.51 -20.68 39.64
N ASP A 414 8.56 -20.91 38.75
CA ASP A 414 8.81 -21.04 37.32
C ASP A 414 7.64 -20.46 36.51
N TYR A 415 7.94 -19.46 35.69
CA TYR A 415 6.97 -18.79 34.83
C TYR A 415 7.18 -19.12 33.35
N GLY A 416 6.22 -19.81 32.76
CA GLY A 416 6.19 -20.12 31.34
C GLY A 416 5.15 -19.35 30.53
N GLY A 417 5.20 -19.51 29.21
CA GLY A 417 4.15 -19.01 28.31
C GLY A 417 2.91 -19.93 28.34
N SER A 418 1.71 -19.35 28.38
CA SER A 418 0.45 -20.11 28.36
C SER A 418 -0.67 -19.34 27.66
N GLN A 419 -1.63 -20.06 27.07
CA GLN A 419 -2.91 -19.46 26.62
C GLN A 419 -4.00 -19.48 27.69
N ASN A 420 -3.76 -20.19 28.78
CA ASN A 420 -4.70 -20.31 29.89
C ASN A 420 -4.10 -19.67 31.14
N LEU A 421 -4.96 -19.13 31.99
CA LEU A 421 -4.58 -18.75 33.35
C LEU A 421 -4.13 -20.00 34.11
N ASP A 422 -3.09 -19.86 34.92
CA ASP A 422 -2.70 -20.91 35.86
C ASP A 422 -3.78 -21.09 36.94
N GLN A 423 -3.81 -22.29 37.52
CA GLN A 423 -4.72 -22.66 38.59
C GLN A 423 -4.45 -21.92 39.92
N PHE A 424 -3.34 -21.19 40.03
CA PHE A 424 -2.88 -20.52 41.24
C PHE A 424 -3.26 -19.03 41.27
N SER A 425 -3.88 -18.52 40.20
CA SER A 425 -4.19 -17.09 40.03
C SER A 425 -2.96 -16.17 40.07
N LEU A 426 -1.80 -16.68 39.65
CA LEU A 426 -0.54 -15.92 39.57
C LEU A 426 -0.22 -15.41 38.15
N SER A 427 -1.10 -15.70 37.20
CA SER A 427 -0.91 -15.34 35.80
C SER A 427 -1.03 -13.85 35.57
N SER A 428 -0.20 -13.33 34.66
CA SER A 428 -0.31 -11.98 34.14
C SER A 428 -0.41 -12.01 32.62
N ILE A 429 -1.26 -11.15 32.05
CA ILE A 429 -1.39 -11.05 30.60
C ILE A 429 -0.13 -10.41 30.02
N LEU A 430 0.45 -11.06 29.01
CA LEU A 430 1.57 -10.51 28.24
C LEU A 430 1.05 -9.69 27.07
N GLY A 431 -0.01 -10.16 26.43
CA GLY A 431 -0.65 -9.49 25.30
C GLY A 431 -1.55 -10.42 24.52
N TYR A 432 -1.75 -10.09 23.24
CA TYR A 432 -2.67 -10.75 22.34
C TYR A 432 -1.97 -11.12 21.04
N CYS A 433 -2.05 -12.39 20.71
CA CYS A 433 -1.37 -13.03 19.59
C CYS A 433 -2.28 -13.17 18.38
N PRO A 434 -1.80 -12.94 17.15
CA PRO A 434 -2.57 -13.15 15.94
C PRO A 434 -2.88 -14.63 15.69
N ALA A 435 -3.84 -14.87 14.78
CA ALA A 435 -4.01 -16.16 14.12
C ALA A 435 -2.82 -16.48 13.19
N ASN A 436 -2.84 -17.67 12.58
CA ASN A 436 -1.86 -18.05 11.55
C ASN A 436 -2.07 -17.19 10.29
N LEU A 437 -1.25 -16.15 10.15
CA LEU A 437 -1.32 -15.18 9.06
C LEU A 437 0.06 -15.03 8.40
N PRO A 438 0.14 -14.52 7.16
CA PRO A 438 1.42 -14.16 6.56
C PRO A 438 2.22 -13.22 7.47
N GLY A 439 3.53 -13.50 7.59
CA GLY A 439 4.43 -12.73 8.46
C GLY A 439 4.28 -13.03 9.96
N THR A 440 3.69 -14.18 10.30
CA THR A 440 3.66 -14.71 11.66
C THR A 440 4.50 -15.99 11.79
N ILE A 441 4.98 -16.24 13.01
CA ILE A 441 5.76 -17.42 13.39
C ILE A 441 5.09 -18.13 14.56
N PRO A 442 5.15 -19.47 14.62
CA PRO A 442 4.56 -20.22 15.71
C PRO A 442 5.27 -19.91 17.03
N MET A 443 4.51 -19.95 18.11
CA MET A 443 4.96 -19.71 19.48
C MET A 443 4.65 -20.92 20.34
N TYR A 444 5.59 -21.26 21.21
CA TYR A 444 5.54 -22.45 22.04
C TYR A 444 5.84 -22.08 23.49
N SER A 445 5.21 -22.81 24.42
CA SER A 445 5.76 -22.97 25.76
C SER A 445 6.89 -23.98 25.63
N VAL A 446 8.11 -23.56 25.95
CA VAL A 446 9.32 -24.35 25.70
C VAL A 446 9.99 -24.72 26.99
N CYS A 447 10.43 -25.96 27.11
CA CYS A 447 11.30 -26.32 28.20
C CYS A 447 12.71 -25.79 27.93
N THR A 448 13.33 -25.08 28.88
CA THR A 448 14.74 -24.68 28.79
C THR A 448 15.65 -25.58 29.61
N GLN A 449 15.10 -26.24 30.63
CA GLN A 449 15.83 -27.18 31.47
C GLN A 449 15.00 -28.45 31.76
N PRO A 450 15.26 -29.59 31.07
CA PRO A 450 14.51 -30.82 31.28
C PRO A 450 14.88 -31.49 32.62
N THR A 451 13.95 -32.28 33.16
CA THR A 451 14.23 -33.26 34.21
C THR A 451 14.50 -34.62 33.60
N TYR A 452 15.44 -35.36 34.20
CA TYR A 452 15.76 -36.74 33.82
C TYR A 452 15.32 -37.71 34.91
N TYR A 453 15.00 -38.93 34.52
CA TYR A 453 14.82 -40.00 35.50
C TYR A 453 16.18 -40.41 36.08
N CYS A 454 16.38 -40.16 37.38
CA CYS A 454 17.59 -40.51 38.10
C CYS A 454 17.31 -41.58 39.17
N TYR A 455 18.14 -42.62 39.22
CA TYR A 455 18.09 -43.68 40.22
C TYR A 455 19.45 -43.83 40.89
N VAL A 456 19.48 -44.37 42.11
CA VAL A 456 20.73 -44.66 42.82
C VAL A 456 21.15 -46.09 42.49
N SER A 457 22.36 -46.27 41.97
CA SER A 457 22.94 -47.60 41.81
C SER A 457 23.45 -48.11 43.17
N ASP A 458 23.02 -49.32 43.53
CA ASP A 458 23.30 -50.03 44.77
C ASP A 458 24.79 -50.31 45.02
N ALA A 459 25.63 -50.27 43.99
CA ALA A 459 27.07 -50.54 44.11
C ALA A 459 27.94 -49.33 44.51
N THR A 460 27.47 -48.09 44.38
CA THR A 460 28.32 -46.89 44.60
C THR A 460 27.65 -45.74 45.36
N GLN A 461 26.36 -45.84 45.69
CA GLN A 461 25.55 -44.71 46.20
C GLN A 461 25.64 -43.45 45.32
N SER A 462 25.98 -43.61 44.03
CA SER A 462 26.04 -42.52 43.07
C SER A 462 24.72 -42.43 42.29
N TRP A 463 24.23 -41.20 42.10
CA TRP A 463 23.07 -40.91 41.28
C TRP A 463 23.41 -41.14 39.81
N GLN A 464 22.68 -42.05 39.17
CA GLN A 464 22.73 -42.28 37.73
C GLN A 464 21.44 -41.76 37.10
N CYS A 465 21.57 -40.78 36.21
CA CYS A 465 20.46 -40.27 35.43
C CYS A 465 20.42 -40.93 34.05
N THR A 466 19.25 -41.42 33.66
CA THR A 466 19.02 -41.94 32.30
C THR A 466 18.90 -40.79 31.30
N SER A 467 19.00 -41.09 30.00
CA SER A 467 18.69 -40.13 28.94
C SER A 467 17.19 -39.86 28.75
N GLN A 468 16.32 -40.51 29.54
CA GLN A 468 14.89 -40.37 29.44
C GLN A 468 14.41 -39.11 30.20
N VAL A 469 13.82 -38.19 29.44
CA VAL A 469 13.24 -36.94 29.95
C VAL A 469 11.89 -37.22 30.63
N THR A 470 11.67 -36.67 31.82
CA THR A 470 10.45 -36.89 32.64
C THR A 470 9.60 -35.64 32.84
N GLY A 471 10.09 -34.47 32.46
CA GLY A 471 9.42 -33.19 32.67
C GLY A 471 10.36 -32.01 32.47
N CYS A 472 9.96 -30.84 32.98
CA CYS A 472 10.73 -29.61 32.86
C CYS A 472 10.83 -28.89 34.21
N ILE A 473 12.01 -28.34 34.49
CA ILE A 473 12.28 -27.48 35.66
C ILE A 473 12.01 -26.01 35.35
N ASP A 474 12.39 -25.56 34.15
CA ASP A 474 12.30 -24.16 33.73
C ASP A 474 11.55 -24.06 32.39
N TRP A 475 10.37 -23.46 32.43
CA TRP A 475 9.53 -23.19 31.27
C TRP A 475 9.72 -21.75 30.79
N ALA A 476 9.83 -21.59 29.48
CA ALA A 476 9.92 -20.28 28.85
C ALA A 476 8.93 -20.15 27.68
N ILE A 477 9.13 -19.12 26.86
CA ILE A 477 8.45 -18.95 25.57
C ILE A 477 9.47 -18.92 24.44
N GLY A 478 9.16 -19.57 23.32
CA GLY A 478 10.08 -19.67 22.19
C GLY A 478 9.36 -19.85 20.86
N ASN A 479 10.02 -19.49 19.75
CA ASN A 479 9.52 -19.63 18.38
C ASN A 479 9.99 -20.93 17.67
N VAL A 480 10.65 -21.80 18.42
CA VAL A 480 11.09 -23.13 18.00
C VAL A 480 10.74 -24.08 19.14
N PRO A 481 10.17 -25.27 18.87
CA PRO A 481 9.96 -26.27 19.91
C PRO A 481 11.30 -26.71 20.50
N ASP A 482 11.30 -27.05 21.79
CA ASP A 482 12.45 -27.64 22.45
C ASP A 482 12.82 -29.00 21.84
N GLN A 483 14.10 -29.34 21.97
CA GLN A 483 14.66 -30.58 21.41
C GLN A 483 14.21 -31.85 22.15
N TRP A 484 13.54 -31.72 23.30
CA TRP A 484 13.13 -32.83 24.16
C TRP A 484 11.68 -33.28 23.90
N GLY A 485 10.95 -32.57 23.04
CA GLY A 485 9.55 -32.88 22.70
C GLY A 485 8.57 -32.54 23.82
N LEU A 486 8.95 -31.68 24.76
CA LEU A 486 8.09 -31.24 25.87
C LEU A 486 7.23 -30.03 25.51
N SER A 487 7.59 -29.33 24.44
CA SER A 487 6.95 -28.09 24.04
C SER A 487 5.48 -28.28 23.71
N SER A 488 4.67 -27.27 24.08
CA SER A 488 3.29 -27.16 23.63
C SER A 488 3.12 -25.95 22.74
N PHE A 489 2.45 -26.13 21.60
CA PHE A 489 2.07 -25.02 20.74
C PHE A 489 1.09 -24.11 21.48
N LEU A 490 1.37 -22.81 21.46
CA LEU A 490 0.51 -21.78 22.00
C LEU A 490 -0.27 -21.13 20.87
N THR A 491 0.40 -20.34 20.05
CA THR A 491 -0.24 -19.41 19.11
C THR A 491 0.79 -18.91 18.10
N TYR A 492 0.55 -17.77 17.45
CA TYR A 492 1.49 -17.13 16.54
C TYR A 492 1.91 -15.76 17.07
N ALA A 493 3.06 -15.25 16.64
CA ALA A 493 3.47 -13.87 16.86
C ALA A 493 3.99 -13.29 15.55
N TYR A 494 3.94 -11.97 15.39
CA TYR A 494 4.52 -11.34 14.19
C TYR A 494 6.04 -11.45 14.21
N VAL A 495 6.63 -11.60 13.02
CA VAL A 495 8.09 -11.66 12.85
C VAL A 495 8.78 -10.31 13.04
N SER A 496 8.02 -9.21 12.96
CA SER A 496 8.52 -7.85 13.12
C SER A 496 7.46 -6.93 13.73
N ALA A 497 7.89 -5.77 14.22
CA ALA A 497 7.00 -4.79 14.82
C ALA A 497 6.04 -4.18 13.80
N ILE A 498 4.79 -3.98 14.23
CA ILE A 498 3.79 -3.16 13.54
C ILE A 498 3.64 -1.87 14.35
N ASP A 499 3.76 -0.72 13.69
CA ASP A 499 3.50 0.61 14.25
C ASP A 499 2.85 1.49 13.16
N ARG A 500 1.51 1.51 13.12
CA ARG A 500 0.75 2.13 12.03
C ARG A 500 -0.57 2.71 12.51
N TYR A 501 -1.15 3.63 11.74
CA TYR A 501 -2.49 4.14 12.01
C TYR A 501 -3.46 3.68 10.93
N ARG A 502 -4.66 3.27 11.35
CA ARG A 502 -5.76 2.95 10.43
C ARG A 502 -6.99 3.81 10.68
N VAL A 503 -7.71 4.15 9.62
CA VAL A 503 -8.95 4.93 9.68
C VAL A 503 -10.07 4.06 10.25
N VAL A 504 -10.63 4.44 11.40
CA VAL A 504 -11.79 3.75 12.01
C VAL A 504 -13.10 4.51 11.80
N SER A 505 -13.02 5.77 11.37
CA SER A 505 -14.20 6.57 11.01
C SER A 505 -13.87 7.59 9.92
N LYS A 506 -14.80 7.78 8.99
CA LYS A 506 -14.79 8.84 7.98
C LYS A 506 -16.15 9.53 8.01
N ALA A 507 -16.18 10.80 8.38
CA ALA A 507 -17.35 11.65 8.29
C ALA A 507 -17.27 12.55 7.05
N VAL A 508 -18.35 12.64 6.28
CA VAL A 508 -18.49 13.53 5.12
C VAL A 508 -19.61 14.52 5.40
N ASN A 509 -19.26 15.80 5.46
CA ASN A 509 -20.20 16.91 5.57
C ASN A 509 -20.44 17.51 4.19
N ASP A 510 -21.70 17.67 3.81
CA ASP A 510 -22.12 18.17 2.49
C ASP A 510 -22.13 19.70 2.35
N GLY A 511 -21.76 20.42 3.41
CA GLY A 511 -21.82 21.88 3.48
C GLY A 511 -23.24 22.45 3.54
N ARG A 512 -24.26 21.60 3.64
CA ARG A 512 -25.69 21.95 3.69
C ARG A 512 -26.35 21.49 4.99
N GLY A 513 -25.55 21.13 5.98
CA GLY A 513 -26.00 20.75 7.32
C GLY A 513 -26.14 19.24 7.54
N THR A 514 -25.85 18.40 6.53
CA THR A 514 -25.88 16.95 6.67
C THR A 514 -24.46 16.42 6.82
N THR A 515 -24.25 15.53 7.78
CA THR A 515 -23.01 14.75 7.91
C THR A 515 -23.36 13.27 7.89
N SER A 516 -22.67 12.51 7.04
CA SER A 516 -22.75 11.05 6.99
C SER A 516 -21.43 10.45 7.45
N THR A 517 -21.49 9.51 8.39
CA THR A 517 -20.31 8.88 8.98
C THR A 517 -20.26 7.39 8.66
N THR A 518 -19.18 6.98 7.99
CA THR A 518 -18.86 5.57 7.79
C THR A 518 -17.84 5.13 8.83
N THR A 519 -18.12 4.05 9.56
CA THR A 519 -17.16 3.43 10.49
C THR A 519 -16.52 2.20 9.88
N TYR A 520 -15.30 1.90 10.30
CA TYR A 520 -14.52 0.78 9.77
C TYR A 520 -14.02 -0.12 10.90
N SER A 521 -14.21 -1.43 10.75
CA SER A 521 -13.57 -2.44 11.59
C SER A 521 -12.79 -3.42 10.72
N TYR A 522 -11.69 -3.94 11.26
CA TYR A 522 -10.73 -4.70 10.49
C TYR A 522 -10.31 -5.97 11.24
N THR A 523 -10.02 -7.03 10.49
CA THR A 523 -9.42 -8.27 11.02
C THR A 523 -8.22 -8.69 10.16
N ASP A 524 -7.46 -9.65 10.69
CA ASP A 524 -6.43 -10.38 9.95
C ASP A 524 -5.35 -9.46 9.38
N ILE A 525 -4.66 -8.75 10.27
CA ILE A 525 -3.49 -7.93 9.92
C ILE A 525 -2.34 -8.86 9.55
N ALA A 526 -1.66 -8.60 8.44
CA ALA A 526 -0.56 -9.45 7.99
C ALA A 526 0.68 -8.66 7.56
N LEU A 527 1.82 -9.34 7.53
CA LEU A 527 3.10 -8.84 7.03
C LEU A 527 3.64 -9.80 5.94
N SER A 528 4.65 -9.36 5.20
CA SER A 528 5.47 -10.28 4.40
C SER A 528 6.17 -11.29 5.32
N SER A 529 6.57 -12.43 4.76
CA SER A 529 7.27 -13.48 5.52
C SER A 529 8.58 -13.01 6.16
N ASP A 530 9.23 -12.00 5.59
CA ASP A 530 10.43 -11.35 6.13
C ASP A 530 10.12 -10.16 7.07
N GLY A 531 8.85 -9.82 7.26
CA GLY A 531 8.39 -8.71 8.10
C GLY A 531 8.57 -7.31 7.50
N THR A 532 9.09 -7.18 6.28
CA THR A 532 9.48 -5.87 5.73
C THR A 532 8.34 -5.10 5.07
N GLU A 533 7.28 -5.78 4.61
CA GLU A 533 6.14 -5.19 3.92
C GLU A 533 4.85 -5.44 4.70
N PHE A 534 4.07 -4.38 4.93
CA PHE A 534 2.72 -4.51 5.46
C PHE A 534 1.76 -5.06 4.41
N ARG A 535 1.08 -6.17 4.72
CA ARG A 535 0.14 -6.85 3.82
C ARG A 535 -1.31 -6.53 4.14
N GLY A 536 -1.56 -5.32 4.65
CA GLY A 536 -2.92 -4.83 4.87
C GLY A 536 -3.73 -5.67 5.85
N HIS A 537 -5.05 -5.62 5.64
CA HIS A 537 -6.07 -6.31 6.45
C HIS A 537 -6.79 -7.34 5.58
N GLY A 538 -6.97 -8.56 6.10
CA GLY A 538 -7.61 -9.65 5.37
C GLY A 538 -9.12 -9.49 5.22
N GLN A 539 -9.77 -8.78 6.16
CA GLN A 539 -11.17 -8.36 6.06
C GLN A 539 -11.36 -6.94 6.58
N VAL A 540 -12.23 -6.19 5.91
CA VAL A 540 -12.68 -4.87 6.35
C VAL A 540 -14.20 -4.78 6.27
N ARG A 541 -14.82 -4.33 7.36
CA ARG A 541 -16.23 -3.93 7.39
C ARG A 541 -16.34 -2.42 7.34
N ALA A 542 -17.09 -1.90 6.39
CA ALA A 542 -17.51 -0.49 6.36
C ALA A 542 -19.00 -0.40 6.70
N SER A 543 -19.36 0.32 7.77
CA SER A 543 -20.74 0.46 8.23
C SER A 543 -21.24 1.89 8.04
N ASP A 544 -22.44 2.06 7.52
CA ASP A 544 -23.10 3.37 7.36
C ASP A 544 -23.80 3.82 8.66
N PRO A 545 -24.32 5.07 8.72
CA PRO A 545 -25.02 5.57 9.90
C PRO A 545 -26.31 4.80 10.28
N LEU A 546 -26.89 4.04 9.35
CA LEU A 546 -28.08 3.23 9.58
C LEU A 546 -27.73 1.80 10.05
N GLY A 547 -26.44 1.48 10.14
CA GLY A 547 -25.91 0.18 10.51
C GLY A 547 -25.88 -0.82 9.36
N HIS A 548 -26.19 -0.44 8.12
CA HIS A 548 -25.92 -1.27 6.96
C HIS A 548 -24.42 -1.37 6.76
N PHE A 549 -23.93 -2.49 6.24
CA PHE A 549 -22.50 -2.70 6.16
C PHE A 549 -22.07 -3.47 4.92
N VAL A 550 -20.83 -3.21 4.52
CA VAL A 550 -20.13 -3.93 3.47
C VAL A 550 -18.90 -4.58 4.08
N ASP A 551 -18.83 -5.91 4.03
CA ASP A 551 -17.61 -6.66 4.30
C ASP A 551 -16.84 -6.89 3.00
N THR A 552 -15.54 -6.63 3.00
CA THR A 552 -14.63 -6.91 1.88
C THR A 552 -13.46 -7.74 2.38
N TRP A 553 -13.20 -8.87 1.73
CA TRP A 553 -12.06 -9.73 2.02
C TRP A 553 -10.98 -9.62 0.95
N PHE A 554 -9.74 -9.46 1.38
CA PHE A 554 -8.58 -9.25 0.52
C PHE A 554 -7.61 -10.42 0.60
N LYS A 555 -6.94 -10.69 -0.52
CA LYS A 555 -5.75 -11.54 -0.53
C LYS A 555 -4.56 -10.76 0.04
N GLN A 556 -3.71 -11.45 0.79
CA GLN A 556 -2.53 -10.90 1.48
C GLN A 556 -1.22 -11.61 1.11
N ASP A 557 -1.31 -12.63 0.24
CA ASP A 557 -0.16 -13.34 -0.30
C ASP A 557 0.60 -12.54 -1.35
N ASP A 558 1.79 -13.00 -1.74
CA ASP A 558 2.65 -12.29 -2.68
C ASP A 558 2.05 -12.08 -4.06
N ALA A 559 1.27 -13.04 -4.57
CA ALA A 559 0.76 -13.00 -5.93
C ALA A 559 -0.49 -12.12 -6.05
N PHE A 560 -1.34 -12.12 -5.02
CA PHE A 560 -2.67 -11.53 -5.07
C PHE A 560 -2.88 -10.41 -4.06
N LYS A 561 -1.85 -9.95 -3.33
CA LYS A 561 -1.97 -8.87 -2.33
C LYS A 561 -2.84 -7.72 -2.84
N SER A 562 -3.67 -7.17 -1.94
CA SER A 562 -4.63 -6.08 -2.19
C SER A 562 -5.82 -6.42 -3.10
N ARG A 563 -5.89 -7.63 -3.68
CA ARG A 563 -7.03 -8.02 -4.52
C ARG A 563 -8.23 -8.43 -3.65
N PRO A 564 -9.40 -7.80 -3.81
CA PRO A 564 -10.61 -8.29 -3.18
C PRO A 564 -10.97 -9.64 -3.82
N TYR A 565 -11.23 -10.66 -3.00
CA TYR A 565 -11.70 -11.97 -3.47
C TYR A 565 -13.16 -12.26 -3.09
N HIS A 566 -13.70 -11.50 -2.13
CA HIS A 566 -15.06 -11.66 -1.67
C HIS A 566 -15.60 -10.33 -1.12
N VAL A 567 -16.87 -10.05 -1.37
CA VAL A 567 -17.58 -8.85 -0.89
C VAL A 567 -18.99 -9.26 -0.50
N GLN A 568 -19.47 -8.79 0.65
CA GLN A 568 -20.86 -8.94 1.06
C GLN A 568 -21.44 -7.59 1.44
N ILE A 569 -22.62 -7.27 0.91
CA ILE A 569 -23.42 -6.10 1.25
C ILE A 569 -24.60 -6.59 2.08
N ARG A 570 -24.73 -6.08 3.30
CA ARG A 570 -25.75 -6.52 4.26
C ARG A 570 -26.51 -5.33 4.85
N ARG A 571 -27.78 -5.57 5.13
CA ARG A 571 -28.62 -4.65 5.91
C ARG A 571 -28.24 -4.73 7.39
N ASN A 572 -28.73 -3.78 8.18
CA ASN A 572 -28.40 -3.64 9.60
C ASN A 572 -28.90 -4.80 10.47
N ASP A 573 -29.89 -5.56 9.99
CA ASP A 573 -30.36 -6.80 10.62
C ASP A 573 -29.59 -8.05 10.16
N GLY A 574 -28.52 -7.88 9.38
CA GLY A 574 -27.67 -8.95 8.88
C GLY A 574 -28.18 -9.61 7.59
N ALA A 575 -29.35 -9.21 7.08
CA ALA A 575 -29.88 -9.75 5.82
C ALA A 575 -28.93 -9.48 4.64
N LEU A 576 -28.64 -10.51 3.85
CA LEU A 576 -27.77 -10.40 2.68
C LEU A 576 -28.50 -9.67 1.55
N MET A 577 -27.91 -8.60 1.03
CA MET A 577 -28.43 -7.86 -0.12
C MET A 577 -27.74 -8.29 -1.40
N GLN A 578 -26.41 -8.38 -1.36
CA GLN A 578 -25.59 -8.80 -2.48
C GLN A 578 -24.30 -9.46 -1.98
N GLU A 579 -23.83 -10.44 -2.74
CA GLU A 579 -22.53 -11.08 -2.54
C GLU A 579 -21.78 -11.12 -3.86
N ILE A 580 -20.48 -10.82 -3.84
CA ILE A 580 -19.60 -10.84 -5.00
C ILE A 580 -18.39 -11.70 -4.64
N ALA A 581 -18.08 -12.70 -5.45
CA ALA A 581 -16.88 -13.52 -5.31
C ALA A 581 -15.99 -13.38 -6.55
N HIS A 582 -14.69 -13.21 -6.34
CA HIS A 582 -13.69 -13.10 -7.41
C HIS A 582 -12.73 -14.29 -7.34
N THR A 583 -12.56 -14.96 -8.47
CA THR A 583 -11.52 -15.99 -8.64
C THR A 583 -10.33 -15.37 -9.37
N TRP A 584 -9.17 -15.44 -8.74
CA TRP A 584 -7.90 -14.92 -9.27
C TRP A 584 -6.97 -16.07 -9.64
N THR A 585 -6.18 -15.88 -10.70
CA THR A 585 -5.09 -16.78 -11.08
C THR A 585 -3.82 -15.99 -11.32
N ALA A 586 -2.66 -16.63 -11.19
CA ALA A 586 -1.38 -16.02 -11.45
C ALA A 586 -0.65 -16.73 -12.59
N ALA A 587 0.06 -15.97 -13.40
CA ALA A 587 1.00 -16.45 -14.40
C ALA A 587 2.35 -15.75 -14.21
N THR A 588 3.42 -16.35 -14.73
CA THR A 588 4.77 -15.78 -14.70
C THR A 588 5.21 -15.53 -16.14
N PRO A 589 4.71 -14.46 -16.80
CA PRO A 589 5.02 -14.19 -18.21
C PRO A 589 6.52 -13.95 -18.44
N TYR A 590 7.23 -13.49 -17.41
CA TYR A 590 8.67 -13.35 -17.41
C TYR A 590 9.26 -13.84 -16.09
N ALA A 591 10.50 -14.34 -16.11
CA ALA A 591 11.16 -14.82 -14.90
C ALA A 591 11.21 -13.73 -13.82
N GLY A 592 10.64 -14.02 -12.64
CA GLY A 592 10.59 -13.10 -11.51
C GLY A 592 9.47 -12.04 -11.56
N ALA A 593 8.65 -12.01 -12.63
CA ALA A 593 7.48 -11.14 -12.75
C ALA A 593 6.17 -11.96 -12.72
N THR A 594 5.25 -11.61 -11.84
CA THR A 594 3.98 -12.32 -11.63
C THR A 594 2.81 -11.46 -12.09
N PHE A 595 2.01 -11.98 -13.02
CA PHE A 595 0.77 -11.37 -13.46
C PHE A 595 -0.42 -12.03 -12.77
N ALA A 596 -1.13 -11.28 -11.92
CA ALA A 596 -2.40 -11.70 -11.34
C ALA A 596 -3.58 -11.25 -12.22
N SER A 597 -4.40 -12.20 -12.65
CA SER A 597 -5.56 -12.00 -13.51
C SER A 597 -6.85 -12.46 -12.84
N LEU A 598 -7.93 -11.70 -13.04
CA LEU A 598 -9.27 -12.05 -12.58
C LEU A 598 -9.90 -12.99 -13.61
N THR A 599 -10.15 -14.25 -13.28
CA THR A 599 -10.70 -15.22 -14.25
C THR A 599 -12.19 -15.43 -14.12
N ARG A 600 -12.77 -15.12 -12.96
CA ARG A 600 -14.21 -15.26 -12.72
C ARG A 600 -14.71 -14.26 -11.70
N THR A 601 -15.92 -13.75 -11.93
CA THR A 601 -16.72 -13.01 -10.94
C THR A 601 -18.09 -13.64 -10.85
N ASP A 602 -18.50 -14.01 -9.65
CA ASP A 602 -19.84 -14.49 -9.33
C ASP A 602 -20.57 -13.42 -8.50
N VAL A 603 -21.84 -13.17 -8.81
CA VAL A 603 -22.68 -12.21 -8.10
C VAL A 603 -23.99 -12.87 -7.70
N SER A 604 -24.31 -12.85 -6.41
CA SER A 604 -25.61 -13.25 -5.87
C SER A 604 -26.37 -12.00 -5.41
N GLU A 605 -27.50 -11.69 -6.04
CA GLU A 605 -28.41 -10.59 -5.69
C GLU A 605 -29.58 -11.16 -4.89
N CYS A 606 -29.63 -10.89 -3.59
CA CYS A 606 -30.58 -11.51 -2.67
C CYS A 606 -31.69 -10.56 -2.21
N ASP A 607 -31.47 -9.24 -2.24
CA ASP A 607 -32.43 -8.22 -1.81
C ASP A 607 -33.05 -8.45 -0.40
N GLY A 608 -32.28 -9.09 0.49
CA GLY A 608 -32.71 -9.45 1.84
C GLY A 608 -33.54 -10.74 1.93
N LEU A 609 -33.66 -11.49 0.84
CA LEU A 609 -34.39 -12.75 0.75
C LEU A 609 -33.43 -13.95 0.89
N SER A 610 -33.99 -15.13 1.18
CA SER A 610 -33.23 -16.39 1.23
C SER A 610 -32.87 -16.96 -0.15
N ALA A 611 -33.66 -16.61 -1.17
CA ALA A 611 -33.38 -16.95 -2.55
C ALA A 611 -32.68 -15.77 -3.22
N CYS A 612 -31.53 -16.03 -3.83
CA CYS A 612 -30.75 -15.03 -4.55
C CYS A 612 -30.76 -15.33 -6.03
N ARG A 613 -30.86 -14.28 -6.85
CA ARG A 613 -30.55 -14.35 -8.28
C ARG A 613 -29.04 -14.42 -8.44
N GLN A 614 -28.54 -15.40 -9.17
CA GLN A 614 -27.11 -15.59 -9.35
C GLN A 614 -26.70 -15.29 -10.77
N SER A 615 -25.57 -14.62 -10.95
CA SER A 615 -24.96 -14.37 -12.25
C SER A 615 -23.46 -14.56 -12.18
N ALA A 616 -22.84 -14.86 -13.32
CA ALA A 616 -21.39 -15.03 -13.40
C ALA A 616 -20.81 -14.38 -14.65
N ARG A 617 -19.53 -14.02 -14.57
CA ARG A 617 -18.70 -13.62 -15.71
C ARG A 617 -17.34 -14.29 -15.63
N THR A 618 -16.83 -14.77 -16.75
CA THR A 618 -15.45 -15.27 -16.88
C THR A 618 -14.64 -14.41 -17.84
N PHE A 619 -13.33 -14.39 -17.64
CA PHE A 619 -12.39 -13.59 -18.40
C PHE A 619 -11.21 -14.45 -18.84
N GLU A 620 -10.83 -14.29 -20.09
CA GLU A 620 -9.61 -14.89 -20.67
C GLU A 620 -8.69 -13.78 -21.15
N TYR A 621 -7.38 -14.06 -21.13
CA TYR A 621 -6.34 -13.09 -21.46
C TYR A 621 -5.31 -13.72 -22.40
N ASP A 622 -4.67 -12.91 -23.23
CA ASP A 622 -3.48 -13.32 -23.99
C ASP A 622 -2.20 -13.31 -23.12
N ALA A 623 -1.06 -13.67 -23.73
CA ALA A 623 0.25 -13.71 -23.06
C ALA A 623 0.73 -12.33 -22.54
N TYR A 624 0.11 -11.25 -23.00
CA TYR A 624 0.39 -9.89 -22.55
C TYR A 624 -0.66 -9.36 -21.57
N GLY A 625 -1.57 -10.21 -21.08
CA GLY A 625 -2.63 -9.79 -20.18
C GLY A 625 -3.68 -8.88 -20.84
N ASN A 626 -3.79 -8.87 -22.17
CA ASN A 626 -4.90 -8.21 -22.83
C ASN A 626 -6.13 -9.14 -22.78
N PRO A 627 -7.33 -8.63 -22.46
CA PRO A 627 -8.53 -9.47 -22.40
C PRO A 627 -8.94 -9.93 -23.80
N THR A 628 -9.06 -11.24 -23.99
CA THR A 628 -9.44 -11.88 -25.27
C THR A 628 -10.87 -12.39 -25.28
N ARG A 629 -11.44 -12.67 -24.10
CA ARG A 629 -12.84 -13.10 -23.96
C ARG A 629 -13.45 -12.59 -22.67
N VAL A 630 -14.71 -12.18 -22.75
CA VAL A 630 -15.58 -11.95 -21.60
C VAL A 630 -16.88 -12.71 -21.84
N TYR A 631 -17.08 -13.78 -21.09
CA TYR A 631 -18.31 -14.57 -21.17
C TYR A 631 -19.21 -14.20 -19.99
N SER A 632 -20.41 -13.70 -20.28
CA SER A 632 -21.43 -13.38 -19.29
C SER A 632 -22.49 -14.47 -19.28
N TYR A 633 -22.68 -15.12 -18.14
CA TYR A 633 -23.66 -16.20 -17.99
C TYR A 633 -25.10 -15.71 -17.80
N GLY A 634 -25.34 -14.40 -17.72
CA GLY A 634 -26.67 -13.89 -17.39
C GLY A 634 -27.12 -14.36 -16.01
N ASP A 635 -28.39 -14.67 -15.86
CA ASP A 635 -28.93 -15.34 -14.68
C ASP A 635 -28.69 -16.84 -14.77
N LEU A 636 -27.96 -17.43 -13.81
CA LEU A 636 -27.61 -18.85 -13.83
C LEU A 636 -28.83 -19.80 -13.77
N ALA A 637 -29.98 -19.31 -13.34
CA ALA A 637 -31.23 -20.08 -13.36
C ALA A 637 -31.98 -20.02 -14.70
N VAL A 638 -31.58 -19.10 -15.58
CA VAL A 638 -32.15 -18.89 -16.91
C VAL A 638 -31.15 -19.41 -17.93
N SER A 639 -31.66 -20.11 -18.94
CA SER A 639 -30.88 -20.41 -20.13
C SER A 639 -31.25 -19.43 -21.22
N ALA A 640 -30.34 -19.21 -22.15
CA ALA A 640 -30.53 -18.35 -23.32
C ALA A 640 -30.42 -16.83 -23.06
N ASP A 641 -29.86 -16.40 -21.93
CA ASP A 641 -29.52 -14.98 -21.66
C ASP A 641 -28.00 -14.71 -21.56
N GLU A 642 -27.19 -15.72 -21.90
CA GLU A 642 -25.74 -15.63 -21.99
C GLU A 642 -25.28 -14.69 -23.11
N ARG A 643 -24.09 -14.09 -22.91
CA ARG A 643 -23.41 -13.27 -23.92
C ARG A 643 -21.93 -13.60 -23.96
N ASP A 644 -21.43 -13.95 -25.14
CA ASP A 644 -20.00 -14.23 -25.37
C ASP A 644 -19.37 -13.07 -26.13
N ARG A 645 -18.51 -12.29 -25.48
CA ARG A 645 -17.73 -11.24 -26.14
C ARG A 645 -16.31 -11.72 -26.37
N ARG A 646 -15.86 -11.72 -27.63
CA ARG A 646 -14.48 -12.04 -28.02
C ARG A 646 -13.78 -10.78 -28.52
N LEU A 647 -12.50 -10.65 -28.19
CA LEU A 647 -11.65 -9.54 -28.58
C LEU A 647 -10.36 -10.09 -29.19
N GLU A 648 -10.02 -9.59 -30.37
CA GLU A 648 -8.75 -9.88 -31.03
C GLU A 648 -7.84 -8.67 -30.95
N TRP A 649 -6.57 -8.91 -30.66
CA TRP A 649 -5.56 -7.88 -30.49
C TRP A 649 -4.50 -7.98 -31.58
N VAL A 650 -4.10 -6.83 -32.12
CA VAL A 650 -2.88 -6.72 -32.91
C VAL A 650 -1.80 -6.13 -32.01
N VAL A 651 -0.69 -6.84 -31.91
CA VAL A 651 0.42 -6.52 -31.01
C VAL A 651 1.70 -6.38 -31.82
N ASP A 652 2.31 -5.20 -31.75
CA ASP A 652 3.70 -4.99 -32.15
C ASP A 652 4.57 -5.03 -30.89
N ALA A 653 5.25 -6.15 -30.65
CA ALA A 653 6.13 -6.32 -29.47
C ALA A 653 7.44 -5.53 -29.54
N THR A 654 7.81 -5.02 -30.73
CA THR A 654 9.01 -4.19 -30.89
C THR A 654 8.70 -2.76 -30.46
N ALA A 655 7.66 -2.16 -31.05
CA ALA A 655 7.18 -0.83 -30.67
C ALA A 655 6.35 -0.81 -29.38
N TRP A 656 5.98 -1.99 -28.86
CA TRP A 656 5.11 -2.19 -27.69
C TRP A 656 3.73 -1.56 -27.84
N ILE A 657 3.14 -1.69 -29.04
CA ILE A 657 1.83 -1.14 -29.38
C ILE A 657 0.81 -2.26 -29.43
N HIS A 658 -0.18 -2.18 -28.55
CA HIS A 658 -1.27 -3.13 -28.42
C HIS A 658 -2.55 -2.39 -28.78
N ARG A 659 -3.32 -2.93 -29.73
CA ARG A 659 -4.63 -2.38 -30.10
C ARG A 659 -5.67 -3.49 -30.26
N PRO A 660 -6.89 -3.29 -29.72
CA PRO A 660 -7.99 -4.15 -30.08
C PRO A 660 -8.31 -3.89 -31.56
N SER A 661 -8.35 -4.95 -32.36
CA SER A 661 -8.53 -4.86 -33.81
C SER A 661 -9.90 -5.32 -34.26
N HIS A 662 -10.49 -6.25 -33.52
CA HIS A 662 -11.79 -6.82 -33.79
C HIS A 662 -12.45 -7.19 -32.47
N SER A 663 -13.76 -6.95 -32.36
CA SER A 663 -14.54 -7.47 -31.24
C SER A 663 -15.89 -7.96 -31.71
N VAL A 664 -16.26 -9.14 -31.24
CA VAL A 664 -17.49 -9.83 -31.63
C VAL A 664 -18.29 -10.12 -30.38
N GLN A 665 -19.60 -9.91 -30.44
CA GLN A 665 -20.52 -10.28 -29.39
C GLN A 665 -21.57 -11.24 -29.94
N TYR A 666 -21.65 -12.41 -29.33
CA TYR A 666 -22.67 -13.41 -29.59
C TYR A 666 -23.73 -13.39 -28.50
N ASP A 667 -24.98 -13.67 -28.87
CA ASP A 667 -26.02 -14.03 -27.93
C ASP A 667 -25.89 -15.49 -27.48
N ALA A 668 -26.83 -15.93 -26.66
CA ALA A 668 -26.82 -17.28 -26.10
C ALA A 668 -27.10 -18.40 -27.12
N ALA A 669 -27.72 -18.08 -28.25
CA ALA A 669 -27.91 -19.03 -29.35
C ALA A 669 -26.64 -19.16 -30.22
N GLY A 670 -25.59 -18.38 -29.90
CA GLY A 670 -24.38 -18.28 -30.72
C GLY A 670 -24.58 -17.40 -31.95
N ALA A 671 -25.68 -16.64 -32.04
CA ALA A 671 -25.89 -15.70 -33.13
C ALA A 671 -25.10 -14.43 -32.89
N LEU A 672 -24.50 -13.90 -33.95
CA LEU A 672 -23.79 -12.63 -33.92
C LEU A 672 -24.78 -11.49 -33.70
N VAL A 673 -24.62 -10.73 -32.61
CA VAL A 673 -25.49 -9.58 -32.29
C VAL A 673 -24.79 -8.24 -32.40
N ARG A 674 -23.45 -8.22 -32.32
CA ARG A 674 -22.65 -7.03 -32.57
C ARG A 674 -21.27 -7.44 -33.04
N GLU A 675 -20.78 -6.75 -34.05
CA GLU A 675 -19.41 -6.89 -34.52
C GLU A 675 -18.78 -5.51 -34.53
N ARG A 676 -17.46 -5.43 -34.37
CA ARG A 676 -16.74 -4.17 -34.51
C ARG A 676 -15.35 -4.43 -35.05
N TRP A 677 -14.99 -3.71 -36.11
CA TRP A 677 -13.66 -3.71 -36.68
C TRP A 677 -12.97 -2.36 -36.49
N LEU A 678 -11.66 -2.40 -36.23
CA LEU A 678 -10.81 -1.22 -36.17
C LEU A 678 -9.66 -1.35 -37.17
N SER A 679 -9.43 -0.31 -37.97
CA SER A 679 -8.24 -0.20 -38.83
C SER A 679 -7.35 0.93 -38.33
N PHE A 680 -6.04 0.73 -38.46
CA PHE A 680 -5.05 1.66 -37.96
C PHE A 680 -4.22 2.25 -39.11
N ASP A 681 -3.84 3.52 -38.98
CA ASP A 681 -2.98 4.26 -39.91
C ASP A 681 -3.39 4.19 -41.40
N GLY A 682 -4.69 4.07 -41.69
CA GLY A 682 -5.21 3.94 -43.06
C GLY A 682 -4.95 2.55 -43.69
N GLY A 683 -4.42 1.60 -42.93
CA GLY A 683 -4.18 0.23 -43.35
C GLY A 683 -5.47 -0.62 -43.41
N ALA A 684 -5.28 -1.91 -43.72
CA ALA A 684 -6.36 -2.90 -43.72
C ALA A 684 -6.86 -3.21 -42.30
N TRP A 685 -8.07 -3.77 -42.18
CA TRP A 685 -8.59 -4.31 -40.92
C TRP A 685 -7.62 -5.35 -40.34
N GLY A 686 -7.44 -5.35 -39.02
CA GLY A 686 -6.51 -6.29 -38.37
C GLY A 686 -5.01 -5.97 -38.56
N THR A 687 -4.67 -4.79 -39.10
CA THR A 687 -3.27 -4.35 -39.25
C THR A 687 -3.02 -3.05 -38.50
N LEU A 688 -1.90 -2.96 -37.78
CA LEU A 688 -1.59 -1.86 -36.85
C LEU A 688 -1.00 -0.61 -37.54
N GLY A 689 -0.32 -0.79 -38.67
CA GLY A 689 0.56 0.25 -39.20
C GLY A 689 1.76 0.52 -38.26
N GLY A 690 2.42 1.66 -38.43
CA GLY A 690 3.60 2.03 -37.64
C GLY A 690 3.31 2.84 -36.37
N ARG A 691 2.15 3.51 -36.30
CA ARG A 691 1.74 4.38 -35.19
C ARG A 691 0.54 3.82 -34.42
N GLY A 692 -0.27 2.95 -35.02
CA GLY A 692 -1.44 2.38 -34.37
C GLY A 692 -2.55 3.41 -34.09
N LEU A 693 -2.69 4.43 -34.94
CA LEU A 693 -3.75 5.43 -34.80
C LEU A 693 -5.04 4.90 -35.42
N ALA A 694 -6.11 4.84 -34.64
CA ALA A 694 -7.41 4.39 -35.16
C ALA A 694 -7.86 5.36 -36.27
N THR A 695 -8.13 4.81 -37.46
CA THR A 695 -8.50 5.59 -38.65
C THR A 695 -9.89 5.27 -39.16
N ARG A 696 -10.36 4.04 -38.96
CA ARG A 696 -11.74 3.64 -39.27
C ARG A 696 -12.28 2.72 -38.19
N VAL A 697 -13.59 2.85 -37.97
CA VAL A 697 -14.38 1.96 -37.13
C VAL A 697 -15.59 1.55 -37.94
N GLU A 698 -15.87 0.25 -37.99
CA GLU A 698 -17.08 -0.33 -38.56
C GLU A 698 -17.77 -1.10 -37.43
N GLU A 699 -19.07 -0.86 -37.22
CA GLU A 699 -19.91 -1.46 -36.17
C GLU A 699 -21.22 -2.00 -36.74
#